data_AF-A0A3R6Z8E8-F1
#
_entry.id   AF-A0A3R6Z8E8-F1
#
_cell.length_a   1.000
_cell.length_b   1.000
_cell.length_c   1.000
_cell.angle_alpha   90.00
_cell.angle_beta   90.00
_cell.angle_gamma   90.00
#
_symmetry.space_group_name_H-M   'P 1'
#
loop_
_entity.id
_entity.type
_entity.pdbx_description
1 polymer ?
#
loop_
_entity_poly.entity_id
_entity_poly.type
_entity_poly.pdbx_seq_one_letter_code
_entity_poly.pdbx_strand_id
1 'polypeptide(L)'
;MYDWMTGTREVVSFEGNLQSLALLSTAYVDHVYVPSNLEVPQRACKYVWYISVYVTFVLGGVAEILLMYAMGVATPGRPLLHFNRVVGCTWIGRPFLLVRGVAAIVMLSTSPVVLSTSMDGVAYLQGMPRSWVQTLVVAGEATWVAYVIQDVLLIVTDSYAKVYCPVATAITWVIYVVVDIATPVVAISTEIDRHCAFVNMDTHIACSSGVVEIGSSTRAQWLVAIALGSTLISLLLTWVAQLLLYVPVIRSTVQSPMIFPGASAAFLPRTHGLPLESLDRIVCVMSGLLPFTFQNKQFVLDLKLWVVVPSSVLNYHLTSIPSAKTHFHQFIHVATKPNESRPEATEHCESNKLQQQQHPPPQDQPHPVATTWKFVVLAGAGFVYMVGTSAASVSYLAVTQVNMANDFWWPNFNSSGTHLYLANWFNHQQLMHTTNVTAPAVASTLAKLEFASLDKYNDSNSPIQFTSFAATHAMYDMRMSLNAIVIGIRSMDGCKVPWISTQYCWVDFQQRWAMARSEARQLRCDTAYAANGAVYFESMARNLNWNQFNRCWGDAFDVAIRYDLNASDAGLDWLAASVDSTRGSSTSSTSSSSRTSVSDEVGYWSREGIRHFTMQWQNFKSVGVAEYFQVVNAFGVAYDLTLKDTKSSFHLDTQTSRKLSWGLVGDFDAVTRYGLALGKSSLVRGSANYVYDGDQVPSPLEALMIANGTLVDFTVPVTNVFPVQVPSTALLLRQLIGPYGTIDAWHVPVPTSLQQFTASVTEFIVATLASKPAQVQTIWTTLPIVQVLRPTPPGLVDWNLVGGNLLCDYKWPRVAMFSFYGVSSACSSILAEHIDATAMSIVYSLVGVNAMYNDHVNLTAISQLAGDDDQAAADVLTMLTTAKRYVETNLSCDVTWTALQEQAQRVQAEVADMAIEIAQFAVPDETITSDTGYGIRPVVDIGIPPININVSEEVLITATQRRLQQGGGDPPPAQLYHMNVFDTNQAAFHLFAWSFMYDWVLGVREVVTFQ
;
A
#
# COMPACT_ATOMS: atom_id res chain seq x y z
N MET A 1 2.24 29.66 -15.53
CA MET A 1 1.29 30.17 -14.52
C MET A 1 0.28 29.11 -14.14
N TYR A 2 -0.57 28.62 -15.06
CA TYR A 2 -1.50 27.52 -14.70
C TYR A 2 -0.76 26.26 -14.25
N ASP A 3 0.31 25.84 -14.94
CA ASP A 3 1.09 24.64 -14.57
C ASP A 3 1.94 24.80 -13.27
N TRP A 4 1.90 26.01 -12.69
CA TRP A 4 2.48 26.40 -11.41
C TRP A 4 1.41 26.50 -10.31
N MET A 5 0.15 26.72 -10.71
CA MET A 5 -1.07 26.57 -9.89
C MET A 5 -1.45 25.07 -9.71
N THR A 6 -0.80 24.14 -10.40
CA THR A 6 -1.08 22.68 -10.35
C THR A 6 0.03 21.85 -9.68
N GLY A 7 0.78 22.42 -8.73
CA GLY A 7 1.58 21.69 -7.72
C GLY A 7 2.55 20.60 -8.22
N THR A 8 3.75 20.98 -8.66
CA THR A 8 4.65 20.04 -9.37
C THR A 8 6.10 19.89 -8.86
N ARG A 9 6.61 20.69 -7.90
CA ARG A 9 8.08 20.75 -7.61
C ARG A 9 8.49 21.17 -6.17
N GLU A 10 9.70 20.73 -5.78
CA GLU A 10 10.25 20.71 -4.40
C GLU A 10 11.36 21.77 -4.10
N VAL A 11 12.04 21.80 -2.93
CA VAL A 11 13.03 22.86 -2.54
C VAL A 11 14.11 22.43 -1.54
N VAL A 12 15.41 22.80 -1.73
CA VAL A 12 16.51 22.02 -1.12
C VAL A 12 17.91 22.72 -0.92
N SER A 13 18.69 22.33 0.11
CA SER A 13 19.63 23.21 0.89
C SER A 13 21.29 23.21 0.57
N PHE A 14 22.81 24.87 -0.06
CA PHE A 14 24.22 25.36 -0.30
C PHE A 14 25.04 25.75 0.97
N GLU A 15 26.31 25.33 1.00
CA GLU A 15 27.41 25.55 1.97
C GLU A 15 28.70 25.42 1.12
N GLY A 16 29.90 25.32 1.70
CA GLY A 16 31.06 25.02 0.88
C GLY A 16 32.40 25.16 1.60
N ASN A 17 33.43 25.38 0.78
CA ASN A 17 34.85 25.47 1.14
C ASN A 17 35.21 26.43 2.30
N LEU A 18 34.27 27.25 2.80
CA LEU A 18 34.44 28.17 3.93
C LEU A 18 33.59 27.84 5.17
N GLN A 19 32.31 27.42 5.05
CA GLN A 19 31.41 27.28 6.21
C GLN A 19 30.20 26.30 6.05
N SER A 20 29.92 25.60 7.16
CA SER A 20 28.71 24.85 7.61
C SER A 20 27.37 25.64 7.72
N LEU A 21 26.23 25.20 7.14
CA LEU A 21 24.89 25.84 7.14
C LEU A 21 23.78 24.83 6.72
N ALA A 22 23.14 24.14 7.67
CA ALA A 22 21.96 23.33 7.35
C ALA A 22 20.72 24.24 7.25
N LEU A 23 19.97 24.22 6.15
CA LEU A 23 18.92 25.22 5.90
C LEU A 23 17.54 24.58 5.59
N LEU A 24 16.45 25.31 5.91
CA LEU A 24 15.05 24.90 5.70
C LEU A 24 14.45 25.30 4.34
N SER A 25 13.66 24.41 3.76
CA SER A 25 13.04 24.58 2.45
C SER A 25 11.68 25.30 2.45
N THR A 26 11.23 25.76 1.26
CA THR A 26 9.83 26.20 1.01
C THR A 26 8.89 24.97 1.04
N ALA A 27 7.59 25.15 1.27
CA ALA A 27 6.61 24.06 1.29
C ALA A 27 6.23 23.52 -0.12
N TYR A 28 5.72 22.29 -0.19
CA TYR A 28 5.16 21.70 -1.43
C TYR A 28 3.70 21.33 -1.32
N VAL A 29 3.09 21.29 -2.50
CA VAL A 29 1.84 20.60 -2.72
C VAL A 29 2.16 19.11 -2.87
N ASP A 30 1.59 18.28 -1.98
CA ASP A 30 1.61 16.82 -2.09
C ASP A 30 1.21 16.34 -3.49
N HIS A 31 1.72 15.19 -3.89
CA HIS A 31 1.21 14.51 -5.06
C HIS A 31 -0.18 13.92 -4.78
N VAL A 32 -1.07 14.14 -5.75
CA VAL A 32 -2.50 13.87 -5.69
C VAL A 32 -2.82 12.73 -6.66
N TYR A 33 -3.13 11.54 -6.14
CA TYR A 33 -3.47 10.36 -6.94
C TYR A 33 -4.90 9.89 -6.65
N VAL A 34 -5.70 9.64 -7.69
CA VAL A 34 -7.09 9.15 -7.53
C VAL A 34 -7.12 7.65 -7.84
N PRO A 35 -7.43 6.78 -6.87
CA PRO A 35 -7.40 5.33 -7.06
C PRO A 35 -8.43 4.86 -8.08
N SER A 36 -7.97 4.05 -9.04
CA SER A 36 -8.83 3.58 -10.13
C SER A 36 -9.82 2.51 -9.65
N ASN A 37 -11.09 2.66 -10.04
CA ASN A 37 -12.14 1.66 -9.80
C ASN A 37 -11.83 0.27 -10.40
N LEU A 38 -10.83 0.17 -11.28
CA LEU A 38 -10.35 -1.09 -11.85
C LEU A 38 -9.36 -1.85 -10.95
N GLU A 39 -8.79 -1.20 -9.94
CA GLU A 39 -7.89 -1.84 -8.95
C GLU A 39 -8.64 -2.68 -7.92
N VAL A 40 -9.97 -2.51 -7.79
CA VAL A 40 -10.81 -3.39 -6.96
C VAL A 40 -11.27 -4.60 -7.81
N PRO A 41 -10.68 -5.79 -7.65
CA PRO A 41 -11.07 -6.98 -8.41
C PRO A 41 -12.45 -7.47 -7.98
N GLN A 42 -13.27 -7.90 -8.95
CA GLN A 42 -14.65 -8.37 -8.76
C GLN A 42 -14.97 -9.61 -9.61
N ARG A 43 -13.95 -10.29 -10.16
CA ARG A 43 -14.16 -11.35 -11.17
C ARG A 43 -14.37 -12.71 -10.52
N ALA A 44 -13.56 -13.07 -9.52
CA ALA A 44 -13.61 -14.39 -8.89
C ALA A 44 -14.88 -14.56 -8.03
N CYS A 45 -15.15 -13.61 -7.13
CA CYS A 45 -16.32 -13.63 -6.24
C CYS A 45 -17.64 -13.59 -7.02
N LYS A 46 -17.68 -12.92 -8.18
CA LYS A 46 -18.88 -12.92 -9.04
C LYS A 46 -19.23 -14.30 -9.59
N TYR A 47 -18.24 -15.14 -9.92
CA TYR A 47 -18.50 -16.54 -10.28
C TYR A 47 -18.94 -17.38 -9.07
N VAL A 48 -18.29 -17.21 -7.91
CA VAL A 48 -18.68 -17.90 -6.65
C VAL A 48 -20.10 -17.55 -6.21
N TRP A 49 -20.48 -16.28 -6.38
CA TRP A 49 -21.83 -15.78 -6.15
C TRP A 49 -22.85 -16.42 -7.09
N TYR A 50 -22.60 -16.43 -8.42
CA TYR A 50 -23.51 -17.09 -9.37
C TYR A 50 -23.67 -18.60 -9.12
N ILE A 51 -22.58 -19.30 -8.75
CA ILE A 51 -22.63 -20.71 -8.32
C ILE A 51 -23.48 -20.85 -7.05
N SER A 52 -23.34 -19.94 -6.08
CA SER A 52 -24.14 -19.95 -4.85
C SER A 52 -25.62 -19.70 -5.14
N VAL A 53 -25.97 -18.73 -5.99
CA VAL A 53 -27.35 -18.47 -6.43
C VAL A 53 -27.94 -19.69 -7.14
N TYR A 54 -27.20 -20.34 -8.03
CA TYR A 54 -27.61 -21.59 -8.69
C TYR A 54 -27.90 -22.71 -7.67
N VAL A 55 -27.04 -22.91 -6.67
CA VAL A 55 -27.25 -23.89 -5.59
C VAL A 55 -28.54 -23.61 -4.81
N THR A 56 -28.76 -22.36 -4.38
CA THR A 56 -29.99 -21.98 -3.67
C THR A 56 -31.24 -22.19 -4.55
N PHE A 57 -31.18 -21.80 -5.82
CA PHE A 57 -32.29 -21.95 -6.77
C PHE A 57 -32.68 -23.42 -6.99
N VAL A 58 -31.69 -24.31 -7.18
CA VAL A 58 -31.96 -25.75 -7.35
C VAL A 58 -32.50 -26.38 -6.07
N LEU A 59 -31.96 -26.04 -4.89
CA LEU A 59 -32.50 -26.53 -3.61
C LEU A 59 -33.94 -26.03 -3.38
N GLY A 60 -34.22 -24.76 -3.66
CA GLY A 60 -35.56 -24.18 -3.58
C GLY A 60 -36.56 -24.88 -4.50
N GLY A 61 -36.23 -25.00 -5.79
CA GLY A 61 -37.10 -25.65 -6.78
C GLY A 61 -37.39 -27.12 -6.46
N VAL A 62 -36.40 -27.89 -5.96
CA VAL A 62 -36.66 -29.28 -5.53
C VAL A 62 -37.53 -29.32 -4.27
N ALA A 63 -37.35 -28.39 -3.32
CA ALA A 63 -38.22 -28.30 -2.14
C ALA A 63 -39.67 -27.93 -2.52
N GLU A 64 -39.89 -27.02 -3.47
CA GLU A 64 -41.22 -26.69 -4.01
C GLU A 64 -41.88 -27.89 -4.70
N ILE A 65 -41.12 -28.63 -5.54
CA ILE A 65 -41.60 -29.86 -6.17
C ILE A 65 -42.00 -30.91 -5.11
N LEU A 66 -41.19 -31.08 -4.06
CA LEU A 66 -41.51 -31.98 -2.95
C LEU A 66 -42.77 -31.54 -2.18
N LEU A 67 -42.98 -30.25 -1.96
CA LEU A 67 -44.20 -29.72 -1.35
C LEU A 67 -45.43 -29.96 -2.24
N MET A 68 -45.32 -29.78 -3.56
CA MET A 68 -46.41 -30.08 -4.50
C MET A 68 -46.81 -31.56 -4.48
N TYR A 69 -45.86 -32.50 -4.45
CA TYR A 69 -46.18 -33.92 -4.30
C TYR A 69 -46.73 -34.28 -2.92
N ALA A 70 -46.25 -33.63 -1.85
CA ALA A 70 -46.73 -33.85 -0.48
C ALA A 70 -48.18 -33.39 -0.26
N MET A 71 -48.61 -32.29 -0.88
CA MET A 71 -50.01 -31.83 -0.81
C MET A 71 -51.01 -32.84 -1.41
N GLY A 72 -50.55 -33.77 -2.26
CA GLY A 72 -51.40 -34.79 -2.89
C GLY A 72 -51.50 -36.12 -2.14
N VAL A 73 -50.59 -36.44 -1.21
CA VAL A 73 -50.54 -37.75 -0.53
C VAL A 73 -49.94 -37.62 0.88
N ALA A 74 -50.61 -38.21 1.89
CA ALA A 74 -50.06 -38.35 3.23
C ALA A 74 -48.80 -39.24 3.22
N THR A 75 -47.63 -38.64 3.46
CA THR A 75 -46.31 -39.22 3.16
C THR A 75 -45.41 -39.33 4.40
N PRO A 76 -44.59 -40.38 4.52
CA PRO A 76 -43.75 -40.62 5.70
C PRO A 76 -42.44 -39.82 5.62
N GLY A 77 -42.44 -38.55 6.04
CA GLY A 77 -41.33 -37.58 5.88
C GLY A 77 -39.94 -37.90 6.49
N ARG A 78 -39.64 -39.15 6.89
CA ARG A 78 -38.28 -39.60 7.27
C ARG A 78 -37.21 -39.35 6.18
N PRO A 79 -37.47 -39.55 4.86
CA PRO A 79 -36.51 -39.23 3.80
C PRO A 79 -36.05 -37.77 3.81
N LEU A 80 -36.95 -36.84 4.18
CA LEU A 80 -36.70 -35.39 4.13
C LEU A 80 -35.59 -34.96 5.10
N LEU A 81 -35.34 -35.70 6.18
CA LEU A 81 -34.19 -35.50 7.08
C LEU A 81 -32.83 -35.76 6.42
N HIS A 82 -32.81 -36.23 5.17
CA HIS A 82 -31.62 -36.38 4.33
C HIS A 82 -31.66 -35.48 3.09
N PHE A 83 -32.55 -34.48 3.04
CA PHE A 83 -32.77 -33.56 1.92
C PHE A 83 -31.47 -32.98 1.35
N ASN A 84 -30.75 -32.12 2.10
CA ASN A 84 -29.50 -31.50 1.66
C ASN A 84 -28.50 -32.52 1.10
N ARG A 85 -28.29 -33.62 1.84
CA ARG A 85 -27.31 -34.65 1.53
C ARG A 85 -27.59 -35.37 0.21
N VAL A 86 -28.83 -35.78 -0.02
CA VAL A 86 -29.21 -36.56 -1.21
C VAL A 86 -29.47 -35.63 -2.40
N VAL A 87 -30.24 -34.56 -2.20
CA VAL A 87 -30.60 -33.62 -3.28
C VAL A 87 -29.37 -32.89 -3.80
N GLY A 88 -28.50 -32.38 -2.93
CA GLY A 88 -27.28 -31.68 -3.35
C GLY A 88 -26.39 -32.56 -4.24
N CYS A 89 -26.06 -33.77 -3.79
CA CYS A 89 -25.19 -34.67 -4.56
C CYS A 89 -25.85 -35.16 -5.87
N THR A 90 -27.19 -35.15 -5.96
CA THR A 90 -27.96 -35.68 -7.09
C THR A 90 -28.34 -34.63 -8.15
N TRP A 91 -28.69 -33.41 -7.73
CA TRP A 91 -29.25 -32.37 -8.59
C TRP A 91 -28.26 -31.22 -8.90
N ILE A 92 -27.19 -31.09 -8.12
CA ILE A 92 -26.22 -29.98 -8.21
C ILE A 92 -24.82 -30.52 -8.51
N GLY A 93 -24.43 -31.60 -7.84
CA GLY A 93 -23.13 -32.26 -8.04
C GLY A 93 -21.99 -31.67 -7.21
N ARG A 94 -20.96 -32.50 -7.02
CA ARG A 94 -19.86 -32.26 -6.06
C ARG A 94 -19.11 -30.92 -6.24
N PRO A 95 -18.75 -30.45 -7.45
CA PRO A 95 -17.92 -29.25 -7.60
C PRO A 95 -18.59 -27.97 -7.08
N PHE A 96 -19.87 -27.74 -7.42
CA PHE A 96 -20.58 -26.54 -6.99
C PHE A 96 -20.88 -26.53 -5.48
N LEU A 97 -21.17 -27.70 -4.89
CA LEU A 97 -21.27 -27.84 -3.44
C LEU A 97 -19.93 -27.57 -2.73
N LEU A 98 -18.81 -28.04 -3.30
CA LEU A 98 -17.48 -27.80 -2.75
C LEU A 98 -17.14 -26.30 -2.80
N VAL A 99 -17.38 -25.62 -3.92
CA VAL A 99 -17.19 -24.17 -4.06
C VAL A 99 -18.01 -23.40 -3.02
N ARG A 100 -19.30 -23.73 -2.84
CA ARG A 100 -20.16 -23.08 -1.83
C ARG A 100 -19.73 -23.38 -0.39
N GLY A 101 -19.34 -24.62 -0.10
CA GLY A 101 -18.83 -25.00 1.22
C GLY A 101 -17.53 -24.29 1.58
N VAL A 102 -16.59 -24.21 0.64
CA VAL A 102 -15.34 -23.45 0.81
C VAL A 102 -15.61 -21.96 0.94
N ALA A 103 -16.53 -21.39 0.14
CA ALA A 103 -16.97 -20.00 0.27
C ALA A 103 -17.51 -19.66 1.67
N ALA A 104 -18.26 -20.57 2.29
CA ALA A 104 -18.71 -20.43 3.67
C ALA A 104 -17.58 -20.58 4.70
N ILE A 105 -16.62 -21.50 4.51
CA ILE A 105 -15.42 -21.61 5.36
C ILE A 105 -14.55 -20.35 5.29
N VAL A 106 -14.37 -19.79 4.09
CA VAL A 106 -13.67 -18.52 3.85
C VAL A 106 -14.39 -17.39 4.58
N MET A 107 -15.72 -17.33 4.51
CA MET A 107 -16.49 -16.34 5.29
C MET A 107 -16.29 -16.49 6.80
N LEU A 108 -16.23 -17.71 7.36
CA LEU A 108 -15.89 -17.95 8.77
C LEU A 108 -14.42 -17.60 9.11
N SER A 109 -13.58 -17.38 8.10
CA SER A 109 -12.13 -17.12 8.25
C SER A 109 -11.72 -15.68 7.95
N THR A 110 -12.61 -14.87 7.38
CA THR A 110 -12.44 -13.42 7.13
C THR A 110 -13.03 -12.59 8.28
N SER A 111 -12.35 -11.51 8.65
CA SER A 111 -12.80 -10.51 9.63
C SER A 111 -13.89 -9.60 9.04
N PRO A 112 -15.07 -9.45 9.69
CA PRO A 112 -16.14 -8.59 9.19
C PRO A 112 -15.91 -7.13 9.60
N VAL A 113 -15.00 -6.44 8.92
CA VAL A 113 -14.64 -5.02 9.20
C VAL A 113 -15.18 -4.11 8.10
N VAL A 114 -15.65 -2.93 8.45
CA VAL A 114 -16.02 -1.85 7.51
C VAL A 114 -15.37 -0.53 7.91
N LEU A 115 -15.19 0.38 6.94
CA LEU A 115 -14.88 1.77 7.24
C LEU A 115 -16.11 2.44 7.85
N SER A 116 -15.95 2.98 9.05
CA SER A 116 -16.94 3.78 9.76
C SER A 116 -16.54 5.25 9.65
N THR A 117 -17.46 6.11 9.22
CA THR A 117 -17.24 7.56 9.12
C THR A 117 -18.26 8.27 10.00
N SER A 118 -17.83 9.09 10.96
CA SER A 118 -18.74 10.01 11.63
C SER A 118 -19.26 11.05 10.63
N MET A 119 -20.45 11.61 10.87
CA MET A 119 -21.03 12.65 9.99
C MET A 119 -20.18 13.93 9.96
N ASP A 120 -19.30 14.10 10.95
CA ASP A 120 -18.59 15.32 11.27
C ASP A 120 -17.06 15.23 11.04
N GLY A 121 -16.58 14.17 10.37
CA GLY A 121 -15.22 14.13 9.81
C GLY A 121 -14.17 13.29 10.55
N VAL A 122 -14.55 12.16 11.19
CA VAL A 122 -13.58 11.16 11.65
C VAL A 122 -13.87 9.81 11.02
N ALA A 123 -12.87 9.19 10.38
CA ALA A 123 -12.96 7.89 9.74
C ALA A 123 -12.07 6.86 10.46
N TYR A 124 -12.59 5.65 10.68
CA TYR A 124 -11.85 4.55 11.30
C TYR A 124 -12.43 3.20 10.88
N LEU A 125 -11.59 2.17 10.83
CA LEU A 125 -12.08 0.81 10.61
C LEU A 125 -12.79 0.29 11.87
N GLN A 126 -13.94 -0.37 11.70
CA GLN A 126 -14.71 -0.92 12.81
C GLN A 126 -15.16 -2.36 12.49
N GLY A 127 -14.89 -3.27 13.43
CA GLY A 127 -15.41 -4.63 13.37
C GLY A 127 -16.92 -4.66 13.62
N MET A 128 -17.69 -5.21 12.67
CA MET A 128 -19.10 -5.54 12.82
C MET A 128 -19.25 -7.05 13.06
N PRO A 129 -19.19 -7.53 14.32
CA PRO A 129 -19.29 -8.96 14.62
C PRO A 129 -20.61 -9.54 14.10
N ARG A 130 -20.54 -10.73 13.50
CA ARG A 130 -21.71 -11.45 12.98
C ARG A 130 -22.69 -11.74 14.11
N SER A 131 -23.98 -11.64 13.83
CA SER A 131 -24.99 -12.10 14.79
C SER A 131 -24.94 -13.63 14.90
N TRP A 132 -25.29 -14.16 16.08
CA TRP A 132 -25.31 -15.61 16.31
C TRP A 132 -26.18 -16.35 15.27
N VAL A 133 -27.25 -15.72 14.78
CA VAL A 133 -28.11 -16.26 13.69
C VAL A 133 -27.33 -16.38 12.39
N GLN A 134 -26.54 -15.36 12.02
CA GLN A 134 -25.69 -15.39 10.82
C GLN A 134 -24.62 -16.48 10.94
N THR A 135 -23.96 -16.60 12.10
CA THR A 135 -22.99 -17.67 12.36
C THR A 135 -23.61 -19.07 12.22
N LEU A 136 -24.81 -19.32 12.75
CA LEU A 136 -25.50 -20.61 12.58
C LEU A 136 -25.77 -20.96 11.09
N VAL A 137 -26.16 -19.97 10.29
CA VAL A 137 -26.41 -20.11 8.84
C VAL A 137 -25.11 -20.39 8.08
N VAL A 138 -24.08 -19.55 8.26
CA VAL A 138 -22.80 -19.70 7.54
C VAL A 138 -22.08 -20.99 7.95
N ALA A 139 -22.09 -21.36 9.24
CA ALA A 139 -21.60 -22.66 9.70
C ALA A 139 -22.39 -23.83 9.11
N GLY A 140 -23.70 -23.67 8.90
CA GLY A 140 -24.54 -24.66 8.21
C GLY A 140 -24.08 -24.90 6.77
N GLU A 141 -23.81 -23.81 6.04
CA GLU A 141 -23.35 -23.86 4.64
C GLU A 141 -21.92 -24.38 4.50
N ALA A 142 -21.04 -24.09 5.47
CA ALA A 142 -19.70 -24.66 5.53
C ALA A 142 -19.71 -26.21 5.64
N THR A 143 -20.83 -26.84 6.03
CA THR A 143 -20.95 -28.31 6.04
C THR A 143 -21.02 -28.95 4.65
N TRP A 144 -21.18 -28.20 3.55
CA TRP A 144 -21.10 -28.76 2.19
C TRP A 144 -19.76 -29.44 1.89
N VAL A 145 -18.66 -28.98 2.50
CA VAL A 145 -17.35 -29.66 2.42
C VAL A 145 -17.43 -31.06 3.04
N ALA A 146 -18.05 -31.19 4.23
CA ALA A 146 -18.26 -32.48 4.88
C ALA A 146 -19.20 -33.39 4.07
N TYR A 147 -20.28 -32.85 3.47
CA TYR A 147 -21.15 -33.61 2.57
C TYR A 147 -20.40 -34.17 1.35
N VAL A 148 -19.53 -33.37 0.70
CA VAL A 148 -18.74 -33.81 -0.46
C VAL A 148 -17.69 -34.86 -0.07
N ILE A 149 -16.96 -34.67 1.03
CA ILE A 149 -16.01 -35.68 1.56
C ILE A 149 -16.73 -37.01 1.81
N GLN A 150 -17.91 -36.95 2.44
CA GLN A 150 -18.70 -38.14 2.78
C GLN A 150 -19.24 -38.84 1.54
N ASP A 151 -19.72 -38.11 0.52
CA ASP A 151 -20.21 -38.67 -0.75
C ASP A 151 -19.09 -39.32 -1.59
N VAL A 152 -17.85 -38.84 -1.49
CA VAL A 152 -16.66 -39.52 -2.05
C VAL A 152 -16.39 -40.83 -1.28
N LEU A 153 -16.46 -40.82 0.05
CA LEU A 153 -16.19 -42.01 0.87
C LEU A 153 -17.23 -43.13 0.71
N LEU A 154 -18.47 -42.83 0.30
CA LEU A 154 -19.55 -43.82 0.08
C LEU A 154 -19.13 -45.01 -0.80
N ILE A 155 -18.20 -44.80 -1.74
CA ILE A 155 -17.63 -45.83 -2.62
C ILE A 155 -17.08 -47.02 -1.81
N VAL A 156 -16.59 -46.77 -0.59
CA VAL A 156 -16.01 -47.77 0.31
C VAL A 156 -16.89 -48.00 1.56
N THR A 157 -17.71 -47.03 1.97
CA THR A 157 -18.34 -46.99 3.30
C THR A 157 -19.86 -47.14 3.35
N ASP A 158 -20.56 -47.40 2.23
CA ASP A 158 -22.05 -47.51 2.15
C ASP A 158 -22.70 -48.23 3.35
N SER A 159 -22.16 -49.38 3.75
CA SER A 159 -22.73 -50.21 4.83
C SER A 159 -22.79 -49.51 6.20
N TYR A 160 -22.04 -48.42 6.40
CA TYR A 160 -21.95 -47.66 7.65
C TYR A 160 -22.49 -46.22 7.52
N ALA A 161 -22.65 -45.73 6.29
CA ALA A 161 -22.96 -44.35 5.96
C ALA A 161 -24.16 -43.76 6.71
N LYS A 162 -25.23 -44.56 6.90
CA LYS A 162 -26.46 -44.15 7.62
C LYS A 162 -26.22 -43.72 9.07
N VAL A 163 -25.14 -44.18 9.70
CA VAL A 163 -24.84 -43.88 11.12
C VAL A 163 -23.77 -42.80 11.22
N TYR A 164 -22.63 -42.96 10.56
CA TYR A 164 -21.50 -42.05 10.80
C TYR A 164 -21.65 -40.68 10.11
N CYS A 165 -22.26 -40.61 8.93
CA CYS A 165 -22.32 -39.36 8.17
C CYS A 165 -23.19 -38.28 8.84
N PRO A 166 -24.41 -38.57 9.35
CA PRO A 166 -25.19 -37.57 10.08
C PRO A 166 -24.47 -37.06 11.34
N VAL A 167 -23.84 -37.97 12.09
CA VAL A 167 -23.09 -37.65 13.32
C VAL A 167 -21.88 -36.76 13.01
N ALA A 168 -21.08 -37.12 12.01
CA ALA A 168 -19.92 -36.33 11.56
C ALA A 168 -20.33 -34.90 11.14
N THR A 169 -21.42 -34.76 10.38
CA THR A 169 -21.90 -33.43 9.96
C THR A 169 -22.41 -32.61 11.14
N ALA A 170 -23.14 -33.21 12.09
CA ALA A 170 -23.59 -32.51 13.30
C ALA A 170 -22.41 -32.06 14.18
N ILE A 171 -21.40 -32.92 14.37
CA ILE A 171 -20.16 -32.58 15.09
C ILE A 171 -19.43 -31.43 14.38
N THR A 172 -19.28 -31.49 13.05
CA THR A 172 -18.64 -30.44 12.25
C THR A 172 -19.34 -29.09 12.44
N TRP A 173 -20.68 -29.07 12.35
CA TRP A 173 -21.47 -27.86 12.52
C TRP A 173 -21.33 -27.26 13.93
N VAL A 174 -21.42 -28.09 14.98
CA VAL A 174 -21.22 -27.65 16.36
C VAL A 174 -19.82 -27.08 16.57
N ILE A 175 -18.77 -27.73 16.05
CA ILE A 175 -17.40 -27.22 16.16
C ILE A 175 -17.25 -25.88 15.43
N TYR A 176 -17.78 -25.75 14.21
CA TYR A 176 -17.75 -24.49 13.46
C TYR A 176 -18.44 -23.33 14.22
N VAL A 177 -19.62 -23.57 14.77
CA VAL A 177 -20.37 -22.57 15.56
C VAL A 177 -19.61 -22.19 16.83
N VAL A 178 -19.03 -23.17 17.55
CA VAL A 178 -18.24 -22.90 18.76
C VAL A 178 -16.95 -22.14 18.43
N VAL A 179 -16.24 -22.50 17.36
CA VAL A 179 -15.00 -21.82 16.94
C VAL A 179 -15.26 -20.39 16.49
N ASP A 180 -16.37 -20.12 15.78
CA ASP A 180 -16.69 -18.75 15.35
C ASP A 180 -17.17 -17.86 16.51
N ILE A 181 -17.89 -18.41 17.49
CA ILE A 181 -18.35 -17.66 18.68
C ILE A 181 -17.24 -17.47 19.74
N ALA A 182 -16.44 -18.50 20.02
CA ALA A 182 -15.41 -18.45 21.07
C ALA A 182 -14.09 -17.81 20.58
N THR A 183 -13.82 -17.89 19.27
CA THR A 183 -12.64 -17.30 18.64
C THR A 183 -13.01 -16.63 17.31
N PRO A 184 -13.79 -15.53 17.32
CA PRO A 184 -14.10 -14.80 16.10
C PRO A 184 -12.83 -14.20 15.48
N VAL A 185 -12.77 -14.11 14.15
CA VAL A 185 -11.75 -13.30 13.47
C VAL A 185 -12.16 -11.85 13.60
N VAL A 186 -11.43 -11.10 14.42
CA VAL A 186 -11.69 -9.66 14.71
C VAL A 186 -10.48 -8.80 14.37
N ALA A 187 -9.27 -9.33 14.53
CA ALA A 187 -8.05 -8.66 14.07
C ALA A 187 -7.97 -8.68 12.54
N ILE A 188 -7.54 -7.54 11.98
CA ILE A 188 -6.83 -7.48 10.69
C ILE A 188 -5.35 -7.46 11.07
N SER A 189 -4.53 -8.34 10.49
CA SER A 189 -3.08 -8.23 10.63
C SER A 189 -2.58 -7.12 9.71
N THR A 190 -1.76 -6.21 10.21
CA THR A 190 -0.97 -5.30 9.38
C THR A 190 0.50 -5.51 9.63
N GLU A 191 1.26 -5.68 8.55
CA GLU A 191 2.72 -5.68 8.57
C GLU A 191 3.19 -4.51 7.70
N ILE A 192 3.78 -3.49 8.32
CA ILE A 192 4.44 -2.39 7.60
C ILE A 192 5.90 -2.81 7.43
N ASP A 193 6.26 -3.29 6.24
CA ASP A 193 7.62 -3.70 5.90
C ASP A 193 7.95 -3.20 4.49
N ARG A 194 8.66 -2.06 4.43
CA ARG A 194 8.86 -1.27 3.22
C ARG A 194 10.07 -1.75 2.42
N HIS A 195 9.86 -2.74 1.55
CA HIS A 195 10.88 -3.21 0.61
C HIS A 195 10.87 -2.41 -0.69
N CYS A 196 11.95 -1.66 -0.94
CA CYS A 196 12.11 -0.88 -2.17
C CYS A 196 13.35 -1.32 -2.97
N ALA A 197 13.28 -1.20 -4.30
CA ALA A 197 14.35 -1.53 -5.23
C ALA A 197 14.39 -0.56 -6.42
N PHE A 198 15.60 -0.30 -6.94
CA PHE A 198 15.78 0.46 -8.18
C PHE A 198 15.32 -0.37 -9.39
N VAL A 199 14.37 0.17 -10.16
CA VAL A 199 14.09 -0.31 -11.52
C VAL A 199 15.12 0.29 -12.48
N ASN A 200 15.38 1.59 -12.35
CA ASN A 200 16.50 2.31 -12.95
C ASN A 200 16.92 3.43 -11.98
N MET A 201 18.19 3.44 -11.59
CA MET A 201 18.73 4.34 -10.57
C MET A 201 18.52 5.84 -10.85
N ASP A 202 18.39 6.23 -12.12
CA ASP A 202 18.22 7.64 -12.52
C ASP A 202 16.77 8.13 -12.47
N THR A 203 15.81 7.21 -12.62
CA THR A 203 14.43 7.55 -13.03
C THR A 203 13.32 6.82 -12.29
N HIS A 204 13.53 5.61 -11.75
CA HIS A 204 12.39 4.85 -11.24
C HIS A 204 12.72 3.85 -10.12
N ILE A 205 11.95 3.95 -9.05
CA ILE A 205 11.97 3.07 -7.87
C ILE A 205 10.65 2.31 -7.79
N ALA A 206 10.71 1.02 -7.46
CA ALA A 206 9.56 0.22 -7.10
C ALA A 206 9.59 -0.11 -5.60
N CYS A 207 8.46 0.02 -4.92
CA CYS A 207 8.32 -0.24 -3.48
C CYS A 207 7.09 -1.12 -3.18
N SER A 208 7.23 -2.00 -2.18
CA SER A 208 6.14 -2.71 -1.51
C SER A 208 6.11 -2.23 -0.07
N SER A 209 5.00 -1.63 0.37
CA SER A 209 4.88 -0.93 1.67
C SER A 209 4.56 -1.83 2.85
N GLY A 210 3.90 -2.96 2.60
CA GLY A 210 3.32 -3.79 3.64
C GLY A 210 2.10 -4.59 3.20
N VAL A 211 1.55 -5.35 4.14
CA VAL A 211 0.47 -6.33 3.92
C VAL A 211 -0.68 -6.11 4.91
N VAL A 212 -1.91 -6.22 4.41
CA VAL A 212 -3.18 -6.12 5.16
C VAL A 212 -3.91 -7.47 5.07
N GLU A 213 -3.82 -8.31 6.10
CA GLU A 213 -4.52 -9.60 6.15
C GLU A 213 -5.93 -9.45 6.74
N ILE A 214 -6.96 -9.54 5.90
CA ILE A 214 -8.35 -9.45 6.35
C ILE A 214 -8.84 -10.79 6.94
N GLY A 215 -8.15 -11.90 6.65
CA GLY A 215 -8.60 -13.23 7.07
C GLY A 215 -7.52 -14.30 7.10
N SER A 216 -7.68 -15.27 7.99
CA SER A 216 -6.65 -16.26 8.28
C SER A 216 -6.76 -17.50 7.39
N SER A 217 -5.78 -17.67 6.50
CA SER A 217 -5.60 -18.88 5.68
C SER A 217 -5.42 -20.14 6.56
N THR A 218 -4.65 -20.01 7.65
CA THR A 218 -4.48 -21.05 8.68
C THR A 218 -5.82 -21.50 9.27
N ARG A 219 -6.74 -20.58 9.59
CA ARG A 219 -8.09 -20.91 10.07
C ARG A 219 -8.92 -21.64 9.01
N ALA A 220 -8.87 -21.19 7.76
CA ALA A 220 -9.59 -21.86 6.66
C ALA A 220 -9.10 -23.31 6.48
N GLN A 221 -7.79 -23.55 6.55
CA GLN A 221 -7.19 -24.89 6.52
C GLN A 221 -7.64 -25.75 7.72
N TRP A 222 -7.63 -25.21 8.94
CA TRP A 222 -8.13 -25.92 10.13
C TRP A 222 -9.60 -26.30 10.03
N LEU A 223 -10.48 -25.43 9.51
CA LEU A 223 -11.90 -25.75 9.32
C LEU A 223 -12.10 -26.89 8.31
N VAL A 224 -11.38 -26.90 7.19
CA VAL A 224 -11.38 -28.03 6.24
C VAL A 224 -10.86 -29.32 6.90
N ALA A 225 -9.78 -29.23 7.70
CA ALA A 225 -9.24 -30.36 8.45
C ALA A 225 -10.24 -30.91 9.49
N ILE A 226 -11.03 -30.04 10.13
CA ILE A 226 -12.10 -30.43 11.07
C ILE A 226 -13.20 -31.22 10.35
N ALA A 227 -13.65 -30.81 9.16
CA ALA A 227 -14.66 -31.54 8.38
C ALA A 227 -14.19 -32.93 7.92
N LEU A 228 -12.89 -33.07 7.61
CA LEU A 228 -12.27 -34.36 7.31
C LEU A 228 -12.12 -35.22 8.58
N GLY A 229 -11.57 -34.64 9.65
CA GLY A 229 -11.30 -35.31 10.92
C GLY A 229 -12.58 -35.82 11.61
N SER A 230 -13.62 -35.00 11.69
CA SER A 230 -14.93 -35.40 12.24
C SER A 230 -15.53 -36.60 11.48
N THR A 231 -15.36 -36.62 10.16
CA THR A 231 -15.83 -37.67 9.26
C THR A 231 -15.05 -38.97 9.48
N LEU A 232 -13.72 -38.91 9.54
CA LEU A 232 -12.86 -40.08 9.77
C LEU A 232 -13.02 -40.64 11.20
N ILE A 233 -13.12 -39.78 12.21
CA ILE A 233 -13.33 -40.18 13.62
C ILE A 233 -14.71 -40.85 13.76
N SER A 234 -15.77 -40.30 13.17
CA SER A 234 -17.11 -40.91 13.23
C SER A 234 -17.15 -42.27 12.51
N LEU A 235 -16.45 -42.39 11.37
CA LEU A 235 -16.29 -43.67 10.66
C LEU A 235 -15.53 -44.70 11.50
N LEU A 236 -14.42 -44.29 12.13
CA LEU A 236 -13.64 -45.16 13.01
C LEU A 236 -14.44 -45.61 14.23
N LEU A 237 -15.14 -44.69 14.92
CA LEU A 237 -15.95 -45.00 16.10
C LEU A 237 -17.12 -45.94 15.76
N THR A 238 -17.79 -45.76 14.62
CA THR A 238 -18.87 -46.68 14.20
C THR A 238 -18.34 -48.06 13.81
N TRP A 239 -17.19 -48.13 13.13
CA TRP A 239 -16.52 -49.39 12.81
C TRP A 239 -16.05 -50.15 14.07
N VAL A 240 -15.38 -49.47 15.00
CA VAL A 240 -14.95 -50.05 16.29
C VAL A 240 -16.16 -50.49 17.12
N ALA A 241 -17.23 -49.68 17.19
CA ALA A 241 -18.45 -50.06 17.90
C ALA A 241 -19.10 -51.33 17.32
N GLN A 242 -19.10 -51.51 15.99
CA GLN A 242 -19.62 -52.71 15.35
C GLN A 242 -18.75 -53.95 15.63
N LEU A 243 -17.42 -53.80 15.64
CA LEU A 243 -16.50 -54.87 16.02
C LEU A 243 -16.67 -55.30 17.49
N LEU A 244 -16.85 -54.34 18.41
CA LEU A 244 -16.97 -54.62 19.84
C LEU A 244 -18.36 -55.12 20.27
N LEU A 245 -19.42 -54.62 19.63
CA LEU A 245 -20.82 -54.95 20.00
C LEU A 245 -21.39 -56.12 19.19
N TYR A 246 -20.61 -56.76 18.31
CA TYR A 246 -21.03 -57.88 17.44
C TYR A 246 -22.30 -57.61 16.62
N VAL A 247 -22.58 -56.34 16.31
CA VAL A 247 -23.75 -55.96 15.51
C VAL A 247 -23.56 -56.49 14.08
N PRO A 248 -24.43 -57.39 13.57
CA PRO A 248 -24.20 -58.01 12.28
C PRO A 248 -24.30 -56.96 11.17
N VAL A 249 -23.17 -56.69 10.51
CA VAL A 249 -23.13 -55.82 9.33
C VAL A 249 -23.97 -56.47 8.24
N ILE A 250 -25.10 -55.85 7.90
CA ILE A 250 -26.00 -56.31 6.82
C ILE A 250 -25.34 -55.98 5.48
N ARG A 251 -24.33 -56.77 5.12
CA ARG A 251 -23.71 -56.77 3.79
C ARG A 251 -24.76 -57.21 2.77
N SER A 252 -25.40 -56.23 2.13
CA SER A 252 -26.25 -56.45 0.97
C SER A 252 -25.39 -56.99 -0.17
N THR A 253 -25.50 -58.28 -0.46
CA THR A 253 -24.94 -58.89 -1.68
C THR A 253 -25.73 -58.52 -2.93
N VAL A 254 -26.85 -57.80 -2.78
CA VAL A 254 -27.66 -57.28 -3.88
C VAL A 254 -27.15 -55.88 -4.27
N GLN A 255 -26.76 -55.74 -5.53
CA GLN A 255 -26.42 -54.46 -6.15
C GLN A 255 -27.68 -53.58 -6.27
N SER A 256 -27.59 -52.31 -5.90
CA SER A 256 -28.66 -51.35 -6.21
C SER A 256 -28.79 -51.14 -7.72
N PRO A 257 -30.00 -50.88 -8.25
CA PRO A 257 -30.18 -50.64 -9.68
C PRO A 257 -29.41 -49.37 -10.10
N MET A 258 -28.74 -49.41 -11.26
CA MET A 258 -27.84 -48.37 -11.78
C MET A 258 -28.46 -46.97 -11.95
N ILE A 259 -29.78 -46.84 -11.73
CA ILE A 259 -30.60 -45.64 -11.86
C ILE A 259 -30.56 -44.78 -10.58
N PHE A 260 -30.27 -45.37 -9.41
CA PHE A 260 -30.21 -44.64 -8.15
C PHE A 260 -28.78 -44.14 -7.84
N PRO A 261 -28.59 -42.84 -7.53
CA PRO A 261 -27.32 -42.30 -7.05
C PRO A 261 -26.83 -43.00 -5.78
N GLY A 262 -25.50 -43.00 -5.57
CA GLY A 262 -24.88 -43.55 -4.36
C GLY A 262 -25.47 -42.96 -3.07
N ALA A 263 -25.65 -41.64 -3.00
CA ALA A 263 -26.33 -40.99 -1.88
C ALA A 263 -27.78 -41.47 -1.68
N SER A 264 -28.55 -41.71 -2.74
CA SER A 264 -29.91 -42.26 -2.62
C SER A 264 -29.89 -43.68 -2.05
N ALA A 265 -29.05 -44.57 -2.59
CA ALA A 265 -28.92 -45.95 -2.14
C ALA A 265 -28.39 -46.06 -0.69
N ALA A 266 -27.48 -45.16 -0.32
CA ALA A 266 -26.84 -45.11 0.99
C ALA A 266 -27.74 -44.51 2.09
N PHE A 267 -28.65 -43.57 1.79
CA PHE A 267 -29.43 -42.86 2.81
C PHE A 267 -30.93 -43.15 2.81
N LEU A 268 -31.56 -43.37 1.65
CA LEU A 268 -33.01 -43.58 1.56
C LEU A 268 -33.43 -45.02 1.94
N PRO A 269 -34.74 -45.30 2.15
CA PRO A 269 -35.22 -46.67 2.30
C PRO A 269 -34.88 -47.51 1.07
N ARG A 270 -34.36 -48.74 1.26
CA ARG A 270 -33.99 -49.63 0.14
C ARG A 270 -35.26 -50.31 -0.40
N THR A 271 -35.65 -49.99 -1.63
CA THR A 271 -36.93 -50.39 -2.26
C THR A 271 -36.78 -51.50 -3.32
N HIS A 272 -36.04 -52.56 -2.99
CA HIS A 272 -35.97 -53.75 -3.87
C HIS A 272 -37.26 -54.58 -3.78
N GLY A 273 -37.78 -55.02 -4.93
CA GLY A 273 -38.93 -55.94 -5.01
C GLY A 273 -40.32 -55.30 -4.85
N LEU A 274 -40.40 -53.97 -4.77
CA LEU A 274 -41.66 -53.22 -4.74
C LEU A 274 -41.94 -52.55 -6.10
N PRO A 275 -43.19 -52.56 -6.61
CA PRO A 275 -43.53 -51.85 -7.83
C PRO A 275 -43.43 -50.33 -7.62
N LEU A 276 -43.13 -49.60 -8.69
CA LEU A 276 -42.96 -48.14 -8.73
C LEU A 276 -44.18 -47.37 -8.19
N GLU A 277 -45.39 -47.94 -8.31
CA GLU A 277 -46.62 -47.39 -7.74
C GLU A 277 -46.63 -47.37 -6.20
N SER A 278 -45.73 -48.12 -5.58
CA SER A 278 -45.47 -48.16 -4.13
C SER A 278 -44.12 -47.53 -3.73
N LEU A 279 -43.37 -46.94 -4.68
CA LEU A 279 -42.29 -46.03 -4.32
C LEU A 279 -42.89 -44.70 -3.84
N ASP A 280 -42.40 -44.21 -2.70
CA ASP A 280 -42.73 -42.86 -2.24
C ASP A 280 -42.24 -41.84 -3.28
N ARG A 281 -43.16 -40.97 -3.74
CA ARG A 281 -42.86 -39.92 -4.72
C ARG A 281 -41.76 -38.98 -4.23
N ILE A 282 -41.64 -38.78 -2.91
CA ILE A 282 -40.55 -38.03 -2.27
C ILE A 282 -39.19 -38.71 -2.54
N VAL A 283 -39.12 -40.03 -2.42
CA VAL A 283 -37.89 -40.81 -2.67
C VAL A 283 -37.48 -40.75 -4.14
N CYS A 284 -38.43 -40.78 -5.07
CA CYS A 284 -38.18 -40.55 -6.50
C CYS A 284 -37.58 -39.16 -6.76
N VAL A 285 -38.27 -38.10 -6.32
CA VAL A 285 -37.86 -36.70 -6.57
C VAL A 285 -36.51 -36.39 -5.93
N MET A 286 -36.28 -36.81 -4.68
CA MET A 286 -34.97 -36.67 -4.03
C MET A 286 -33.86 -37.39 -4.81
N SER A 287 -34.17 -38.52 -5.46
CA SER A 287 -33.26 -39.28 -6.31
C SER A 287 -33.17 -38.77 -7.77
N GLY A 288 -33.74 -37.61 -8.08
CA GLY A 288 -33.69 -36.99 -9.41
C GLY A 288 -34.54 -37.71 -10.46
N LEU A 289 -35.58 -38.42 -10.02
CA LEU A 289 -36.57 -39.11 -10.86
C LEU A 289 -37.91 -38.39 -10.69
N LEU A 290 -38.44 -37.78 -11.76
CA LEU A 290 -39.74 -37.09 -11.73
C LEU A 290 -40.85 -37.98 -12.34
N PRO A 291 -41.76 -38.54 -11.53
CA PRO A 291 -42.89 -39.34 -12.03
C PRO A 291 -44.05 -38.43 -12.48
N PHE A 292 -44.45 -38.52 -13.75
CA PHE A 292 -45.57 -37.75 -14.31
C PHE A 292 -46.54 -38.63 -15.09
N THR A 293 -47.79 -38.19 -15.19
CA THR A 293 -48.84 -38.90 -15.94
C THR A 293 -49.18 -38.15 -17.21
N PHE A 294 -49.10 -38.82 -18.36
CA PHE A 294 -49.49 -38.28 -19.66
C PHE A 294 -50.39 -39.29 -20.38
N GLN A 295 -51.58 -38.84 -20.83
CA GLN A 295 -52.59 -39.69 -21.50
C GLN A 295 -52.90 -41.01 -20.74
N ASN A 296 -53.16 -40.91 -19.43
CA ASN A 296 -53.37 -42.04 -18.50
C ASN A 296 -52.23 -43.07 -18.42
N LYS A 297 -51.03 -42.77 -18.92
CA LYS A 297 -49.82 -43.58 -18.74
C LYS A 297 -48.85 -42.87 -17.82
N GLN A 298 -48.25 -43.61 -16.90
CA GLN A 298 -47.18 -43.10 -16.03
C GLN A 298 -45.83 -43.17 -16.76
N PHE A 299 -45.05 -42.10 -16.64
CA PHE A 299 -43.69 -41.96 -17.12
C PHE A 299 -42.79 -41.43 -16.00
N VAL A 300 -41.50 -41.70 -16.10
CA VAL A 300 -40.48 -41.10 -15.23
C VAL A 300 -39.45 -40.39 -16.10
N LEU A 301 -39.21 -39.11 -15.81
CA LEU A 301 -38.05 -38.39 -16.33
C LEU A 301 -36.87 -38.61 -15.37
N ASP A 302 -35.79 -39.24 -15.84
CA ASP A 302 -34.51 -39.21 -15.15
C ASP A 302 -33.73 -37.96 -15.56
N LEU A 303 -33.57 -37.01 -14.64
CA LEU A 303 -32.88 -35.75 -14.87
C LEU A 303 -31.36 -35.87 -14.95
N LYS A 304 -30.78 -37.01 -14.54
CA LYS A 304 -29.33 -37.28 -14.68
C LYS A 304 -28.99 -37.63 -16.14
N LEU A 305 -29.85 -38.44 -16.74
CA LEU A 305 -29.67 -38.98 -18.09
C LEU A 305 -30.45 -38.18 -19.16
N TRP A 306 -31.37 -37.30 -18.74
CA TRP A 306 -32.32 -36.59 -19.60
C TRP A 306 -33.20 -37.53 -20.46
N VAL A 307 -33.55 -38.69 -19.89
CA VAL A 307 -34.37 -39.72 -20.57
C VAL A 307 -35.74 -39.85 -19.89
N VAL A 308 -36.80 -39.87 -20.70
CA VAL A 308 -38.15 -40.25 -20.28
C VAL A 308 -38.35 -41.75 -20.47
N VAL A 309 -38.58 -42.48 -19.38
CA VAL A 309 -38.81 -43.94 -19.37
C VAL A 309 -40.26 -44.22 -18.99
N PRO A 310 -41.00 -45.08 -19.73
CA PRO A 310 -42.32 -45.53 -19.30
C PRO A 310 -42.24 -46.34 -17.99
N SER A 311 -43.12 -46.07 -17.02
CA SER A 311 -43.06 -46.72 -15.70
C SER A 311 -43.18 -48.25 -15.76
N SER A 312 -43.80 -48.80 -16.81
CA SER A 312 -43.87 -50.25 -17.05
C SER A 312 -42.51 -50.88 -17.35
N VAL A 313 -41.65 -50.19 -18.12
CA VAL A 313 -40.28 -50.66 -18.46
C VAL A 313 -39.39 -50.58 -17.22
N LEU A 314 -39.52 -49.49 -16.45
CA LEU A 314 -38.80 -49.30 -15.20
C LEU A 314 -39.21 -50.36 -14.15
N ASN A 315 -40.51 -50.63 -14.01
CA ASN A 315 -41.04 -51.71 -13.16
C ASN A 315 -40.46 -53.08 -13.51
N TYR A 316 -40.38 -53.40 -14.82
CA TYR A 316 -39.82 -54.67 -15.28
C TYR A 316 -38.37 -54.83 -14.80
N HIS A 317 -37.50 -53.84 -15.06
CA HIS A 317 -36.10 -53.90 -14.63
C HIS A 317 -35.89 -53.85 -13.10
N LEU A 318 -36.78 -53.20 -12.34
CA LEU A 318 -36.72 -53.17 -10.87
C LEU A 318 -37.15 -54.50 -10.21
N THR A 319 -37.95 -55.31 -10.91
CA THR A 319 -38.49 -56.58 -10.39
C THR A 319 -37.84 -57.83 -10.99
N SER A 320 -37.18 -57.72 -12.15
CA SER A 320 -36.67 -58.88 -12.91
C SER A 320 -35.22 -59.29 -12.62
N ILE A 321 -34.46 -58.58 -11.77
CA ILE A 321 -33.06 -58.94 -11.45
C ILE A 321 -33.05 -60.23 -10.61
N PRO A 322 -32.58 -61.38 -11.12
CA PRO A 322 -32.48 -62.59 -10.32
C PRO A 322 -31.31 -62.46 -9.35
N SER A 323 -31.41 -63.08 -8.17
CA SER A 323 -30.27 -63.17 -7.25
C SER A 323 -29.20 -64.09 -7.83
N ALA A 324 -28.25 -63.51 -8.56
CA ALA A 324 -27.12 -64.22 -9.13
C ALA A 324 -26.18 -64.70 -8.01
N LYS A 325 -26.33 -65.97 -7.61
CA LYS A 325 -25.41 -66.65 -6.68
C LYS A 325 -24.06 -66.88 -7.36
N THR A 326 -23.21 -65.86 -7.39
CA THR A 326 -21.80 -65.97 -7.81
C THR A 326 -21.01 -66.78 -6.78
N HIS A 327 -21.06 -68.10 -6.91
CA HIS A 327 -20.07 -68.99 -6.31
C HIS A 327 -18.71 -68.72 -6.95
N PHE A 328 -17.86 -67.95 -6.27
CA PHE A 328 -16.44 -67.86 -6.54
C PHE A 328 -15.67 -67.91 -5.21
N HIS A 329 -14.49 -68.54 -5.22
CA HIS A 329 -13.69 -68.89 -4.05
C HIS A 329 -14.31 -69.90 -3.07
N GLN A 330 -14.31 -71.18 -3.46
CA GLN A 330 -13.75 -72.20 -2.54
C GLN A 330 -13.14 -73.39 -3.32
N PHE A 331 -11.83 -73.33 -3.53
CA PHE A 331 -10.98 -74.51 -3.76
C PHE A 331 -10.34 -74.92 -2.42
N ILE A 332 -9.68 -76.10 -2.39
CA ILE A 332 -8.94 -76.72 -1.26
C ILE A 332 -9.79 -77.64 -0.35
N HIS A 333 -9.72 -78.95 -0.67
CA HIS A 333 -9.99 -80.17 0.16
C HIS A 333 -11.37 -80.30 0.88
N VAL A 334 -11.91 -81.47 1.22
CA VAL A 334 -11.43 -82.88 1.30
C VAL A 334 -12.41 -83.82 0.54
N ALA A 335 -12.04 -85.06 0.23
CA ALA A 335 -12.83 -86.00 -0.58
C ALA A 335 -13.46 -87.19 0.19
N THR A 336 -14.44 -87.84 -0.46
CA THR A 336 -15.12 -89.13 -0.10
C THR A 336 -16.13 -89.07 1.06
N LYS A 337 -17.21 -89.87 1.13
CA LYS A 337 -17.67 -91.06 0.37
C LYS A 337 -19.15 -90.95 -0.11
N PRO A 338 -19.63 -91.83 -1.02
CA PRO A 338 -20.99 -91.81 -1.59
C PRO A 338 -21.95 -92.90 -1.03
N ASN A 339 -23.16 -92.98 -1.61
CA ASN A 339 -24.23 -93.99 -1.45
C ASN A 339 -25.00 -93.92 -0.09
N GLU A 340 -26.31 -94.23 0.05
CA GLU A 340 -27.38 -94.68 -0.88
C GLU A 340 -28.78 -94.44 -0.22
N SER A 341 -29.99 -94.73 -0.74
CA SER A 341 -30.46 -95.36 -2.01
C SER A 341 -31.92 -94.99 -2.36
N ARG A 342 -32.23 -95.02 -3.67
CA ARG A 342 -33.52 -95.38 -4.33
C ARG A 342 -34.81 -94.52 -4.13
N PRO A 343 -35.57 -94.22 -5.22
CA PRO A 343 -36.88 -93.53 -5.20
C PRO A 343 -38.08 -94.47 -5.49
N GLU A 344 -39.26 -93.86 -5.73
CA GLU A 344 -40.49 -94.42 -6.38
C GLU A 344 -41.33 -95.42 -5.53
N ALA A 345 -42.66 -95.52 -5.61
CA ALA A 345 -43.73 -94.78 -6.34
C ALA A 345 -45.04 -94.82 -5.46
N THR A 346 -46.28 -94.45 -5.83
CA THR A 346 -47.00 -94.17 -7.10
C THR A 346 -48.20 -93.22 -6.85
N GLU A 347 -49.31 -93.32 -7.62
CA GLU A 347 -50.67 -92.76 -7.39
C GLU A 347 -50.78 -91.23 -7.20
N HIS A 348 -50.93 -90.38 -8.23
CA HIS A 348 -51.78 -90.35 -9.44
C HIS A 348 -53.17 -89.70 -9.23
N CYS A 349 -53.65 -89.02 -10.28
CA CYS A 349 -54.79 -88.09 -10.39
C CYS A 349 -56.11 -88.59 -9.73
N GLU A 350 -57.04 -87.73 -9.28
CA GLU A 350 -57.73 -86.74 -10.14
C GLU A 350 -58.34 -85.51 -9.41
N SER A 351 -59.28 -84.81 -10.05
CA SER A 351 -59.61 -83.38 -9.82
C SER A 351 -60.97 -83.09 -9.14
N ASN A 352 -61.09 -81.87 -8.61
CA ASN A 352 -62.32 -81.20 -8.08
C ASN A 352 -62.82 -81.73 -6.72
N LYS A 353 -63.13 -80.88 -5.72
CA LYS A 353 -64.10 -79.77 -5.79
C LYS A 353 -63.86 -78.68 -4.73
N LEU A 354 -64.51 -77.54 -4.94
CA LEU A 354 -64.77 -76.52 -3.91
C LEU A 354 -65.57 -77.10 -2.74
N GLN A 355 -65.09 -76.91 -1.51
CA GLN A 355 -65.97 -76.84 -0.35
C GLN A 355 -65.40 -75.85 0.68
N GLN A 356 -66.27 -74.96 1.17
CA GLN A 356 -65.92 -73.99 2.18
C GLN A 356 -65.87 -74.68 3.55
N GLN A 357 -64.82 -74.43 4.33
CA GLN A 357 -64.90 -74.53 5.78
C GLN A 357 -64.70 -73.14 6.37
N GLN A 358 -65.77 -72.61 6.97
CA GLN A 358 -65.75 -71.35 7.69
C GLN A 358 -65.01 -71.56 9.01
N HIS A 359 -64.07 -70.67 9.31
CA HIS A 359 -63.63 -70.40 10.68
C HIS A 359 -64.03 -68.95 11.03
N PRO A 360 -64.40 -68.67 12.28
CA PRO A 360 -64.94 -67.37 12.67
C PRO A 360 -63.88 -66.26 12.52
N PRO A 361 -64.31 -64.99 12.34
CA PRO A 361 -63.37 -63.87 12.26
C PRO A 361 -62.60 -63.71 13.58
N PRO A 362 -61.31 -63.35 13.55
CA PRO A 362 -60.61 -62.90 14.74
C PRO A 362 -61.28 -61.60 15.24
N GLN A 363 -61.58 -61.54 16.53
CA GLN A 363 -62.15 -60.34 17.15
C GLN A 363 -61.12 -59.21 17.18
N ASP A 364 -61.54 -57.98 16.87
CA ASP A 364 -60.71 -56.79 16.99
C ASP A 364 -60.20 -56.60 18.42
N GLN A 365 -58.90 -56.81 18.63
CA GLN A 365 -58.19 -56.30 19.80
C GLN A 365 -57.57 -54.94 19.44
N PRO A 366 -57.88 -53.86 20.17
CA PRO A 366 -57.37 -52.52 19.85
C PRO A 366 -55.87 -52.42 20.20
N HIS A 367 -55.01 -52.74 19.23
CA HIS A 367 -53.58 -52.45 19.32
C HIS A 367 -53.34 -50.93 19.50
N PRO A 368 -52.40 -50.50 20.35
CA PRO A 368 -52.39 -49.15 20.89
C PRO A 368 -52.03 -48.08 19.86
N VAL A 369 -52.72 -46.93 19.94
CA VAL A 369 -52.62 -45.74 19.06
C VAL A 369 -51.25 -45.02 19.16
N ALA A 370 -50.29 -45.55 19.93
CA ALA A 370 -48.99 -44.95 20.23
C ALA A 370 -48.03 -44.83 19.02
N THR A 371 -48.37 -45.41 17.87
CA THR A 371 -47.52 -45.43 16.67
C THR A 371 -47.78 -44.23 15.75
N THR A 372 -49.03 -43.78 15.62
CA THR A 372 -49.43 -42.72 14.67
C THR A 372 -48.76 -41.39 14.97
N TRP A 373 -48.73 -40.99 16.25
CA TRP A 373 -48.05 -39.78 16.72
C TRP A 373 -46.57 -39.75 16.30
N LYS A 374 -45.85 -40.88 16.41
CA LYS A 374 -44.43 -40.97 16.04
C LYS A 374 -44.23 -40.73 14.54
N PHE A 375 -45.12 -41.21 13.68
CA PHE A 375 -45.06 -40.95 12.24
C PHE A 375 -45.38 -39.49 11.90
N VAL A 376 -46.41 -38.89 12.53
CA VAL A 376 -46.76 -37.48 12.32
C VAL A 376 -45.63 -36.55 12.77
N VAL A 377 -45.05 -36.77 13.95
CA VAL A 377 -43.91 -35.97 14.46
C VAL A 377 -42.67 -36.12 13.58
N LEU A 378 -42.34 -37.34 13.11
CA LEU A 378 -41.20 -37.55 12.20
C LEU A 378 -41.44 -36.95 10.81
N ALA A 379 -42.68 -36.93 10.32
CA ALA A 379 -43.02 -36.25 9.07
C ALA A 379 -42.90 -34.73 9.21
N GLY A 380 -43.49 -34.15 10.27
CA GLY A 380 -43.38 -32.72 10.57
C GLY A 380 -41.94 -32.26 10.74
N ALA A 381 -41.12 -33.01 11.49
CA ALA A 381 -39.69 -32.74 11.63
C ALA A 381 -38.94 -32.76 10.28
N GLY A 382 -39.30 -33.68 9.37
CA GLY A 382 -38.74 -33.75 8.01
C GLY A 382 -39.07 -32.51 7.16
N PHE A 383 -40.33 -32.06 7.18
CA PHE A 383 -40.74 -30.83 6.48
C PHE A 383 -40.12 -29.56 7.10
N VAL A 384 -40.11 -29.45 8.43
CA VAL A 384 -39.47 -28.32 9.14
C VAL A 384 -37.97 -28.26 8.85
N TYR A 385 -37.29 -29.41 8.81
CA TYR A 385 -35.88 -29.48 8.39
C TYR A 385 -35.71 -28.99 6.96
N MET A 386 -36.44 -29.54 5.97
CA MET A 386 -36.33 -29.16 4.57
C MET A 386 -36.58 -27.66 4.36
N VAL A 387 -37.68 -27.13 4.89
CA VAL A 387 -38.04 -25.71 4.79
C VAL A 387 -37.01 -24.83 5.51
N GLY A 388 -36.55 -25.22 6.70
CA GLY A 388 -35.51 -24.51 7.45
C GLY A 388 -34.18 -24.46 6.72
N THR A 389 -33.75 -25.56 6.08
CA THR A 389 -32.53 -25.60 5.26
C THR A 389 -32.65 -24.79 3.98
N SER A 390 -33.82 -24.78 3.32
CA SER A 390 -34.05 -23.93 2.15
C SER A 390 -34.09 -22.45 2.52
N ALA A 391 -34.72 -22.09 3.65
CA ALA A 391 -34.71 -20.72 4.16
C ALA A 391 -33.29 -20.26 4.52
N ALA A 392 -32.51 -21.08 5.24
CA ALA A 392 -31.10 -20.79 5.53
C ALA A 392 -30.27 -20.62 4.24
N SER A 393 -30.55 -21.41 3.21
CA SER A 393 -29.89 -21.33 1.90
C SER A 393 -30.20 -20.03 1.12
N VAL A 394 -31.33 -19.40 1.40
CA VAL A 394 -31.67 -18.04 0.92
C VAL A 394 -31.03 -16.97 1.82
N SER A 395 -31.08 -17.13 3.15
CA SER A 395 -30.44 -16.21 4.11
C SER A 395 -28.92 -16.12 3.91
N TYR A 396 -28.26 -17.22 3.54
CA TYR A 396 -26.84 -17.25 3.21
C TYR A 396 -26.48 -16.29 2.07
N LEU A 397 -27.32 -16.18 1.04
CA LEU A 397 -27.11 -15.24 -0.07
C LEU A 397 -27.15 -13.79 0.45
N ALA A 398 -28.21 -13.43 1.20
CA ALA A 398 -28.33 -12.08 1.77
C ALA A 398 -27.15 -11.71 2.70
N VAL A 399 -26.59 -12.68 3.42
CA VAL A 399 -25.43 -12.50 4.31
C VAL A 399 -24.11 -12.43 3.53
N THR A 400 -23.92 -13.21 2.47
CA THR A 400 -22.68 -13.22 1.67
C THR A 400 -22.58 -12.10 0.64
N GLN A 401 -23.69 -11.57 0.14
CA GLN A 401 -23.72 -10.62 -0.98
C GLN A 401 -22.77 -9.43 -0.81
N VAL A 402 -22.75 -8.84 0.39
CA VAL A 402 -21.93 -7.65 0.71
C VAL A 402 -20.43 -8.01 0.75
N ASN A 403 -20.09 -9.22 1.20
CA ASN A 403 -18.71 -9.69 1.33
C ASN A 403 -18.16 -10.13 -0.04
N MET A 404 -18.97 -10.79 -0.88
CA MET A 404 -18.61 -11.20 -2.24
C MET A 404 -18.67 -10.04 -3.28
N ALA A 405 -18.74 -8.78 -2.84
CA ALA A 405 -18.75 -7.62 -3.73
C ALA A 405 -17.41 -7.40 -4.46
N ASN A 406 -16.32 -7.91 -3.89
CA ASN A 406 -14.95 -7.85 -4.42
C ASN A 406 -14.21 -9.16 -4.11
N ASP A 407 -13.08 -9.39 -4.75
CA ASP A 407 -12.28 -10.62 -4.62
C ASP A 407 -11.42 -10.64 -3.33
N PHE A 408 -11.39 -9.54 -2.57
CA PHE A 408 -10.78 -9.48 -1.22
C PHE A 408 -11.65 -10.12 -0.13
N TRP A 409 -12.96 -10.28 -0.40
CA TRP A 409 -14.00 -10.64 0.58
C TRP A 409 -14.27 -9.58 1.65
N TRP A 410 -13.88 -8.32 1.39
CA TRP A 410 -14.04 -7.20 2.32
C TRP A 410 -15.40 -6.52 2.10
N PRO A 411 -16.34 -6.55 3.07
CA PRO A 411 -17.63 -5.90 2.91
C PRO A 411 -17.49 -4.38 2.72
N ASN A 412 -18.25 -3.82 1.77
CA ASN A 412 -18.28 -2.39 1.41
C ASN A 412 -16.96 -1.77 0.89
N PHE A 413 -15.91 -2.55 0.64
CA PHE A 413 -14.64 -2.01 0.16
C PHE A 413 -14.77 -1.32 -1.21
N ASN A 414 -14.24 -0.10 -1.30
CA ASN A 414 -14.28 0.79 -2.45
C ASN A 414 -12.95 1.55 -2.59
N SER A 415 -12.68 2.01 -3.82
CA SER A 415 -11.57 2.89 -4.19
C SER A 415 -11.62 4.22 -3.43
N SER A 416 -12.74 4.95 -3.54
CA SER A 416 -12.95 6.30 -2.99
C SER A 416 -13.17 6.36 -1.47
N GLY A 417 -12.87 5.29 -0.72
CA GLY A 417 -13.17 5.22 0.71
C GLY A 417 -12.20 4.31 1.45
N THR A 418 -12.37 2.98 1.33
CA THR A 418 -11.56 2.03 2.12
C THR A 418 -10.13 1.88 1.59
N HIS A 419 -9.93 1.85 0.27
CA HIS A 419 -8.59 1.91 -0.35
C HIS A 419 -7.92 3.24 -0.02
N LEU A 420 -8.62 4.36 -0.29
CA LEU A 420 -8.18 5.72 0.03
C LEU A 420 -7.73 5.87 1.51
N TYR A 421 -8.51 5.36 2.47
CA TYR A 421 -8.18 5.36 3.90
C TYR A 421 -6.91 4.56 4.21
N LEU A 422 -6.79 3.33 3.69
CA LEU A 422 -5.58 2.53 3.88
C LEU A 422 -4.35 3.21 3.25
N ALA A 423 -4.52 3.84 2.09
CA ALA A 423 -3.44 4.50 1.38
C ALA A 423 -2.93 5.74 2.13
N ASN A 424 -3.80 6.65 2.54
CA ASN A 424 -3.40 7.80 3.35
C ASN A 424 -2.79 7.35 4.70
N TRP A 425 -3.36 6.32 5.34
CA TRP A 425 -2.79 5.74 6.55
C TRP A 425 -1.37 5.20 6.33
N PHE A 426 -1.13 4.39 5.29
CA PHE A 426 0.22 3.91 4.95
C PHE A 426 1.18 5.08 4.67
N ASN A 427 0.74 6.12 3.98
CA ASN A 427 1.56 7.30 3.67
C ASN A 427 1.99 8.06 4.95
N HIS A 428 1.07 8.33 5.87
CA HIS A 428 1.41 8.99 7.14
C HIS A 428 2.30 8.11 8.05
N GLN A 429 1.97 6.82 8.18
CA GLN A 429 2.74 5.89 9.03
C GLN A 429 4.19 5.71 8.54
N GLN A 430 4.42 5.69 7.22
CA GLN A 430 5.77 5.64 6.62
C GLN A 430 6.64 6.88 6.91
N LEU A 431 6.03 8.02 7.28
CA LEU A 431 6.74 9.27 7.59
C LEU A 431 7.04 9.41 9.08
N MET A 432 6.13 8.94 9.93
CA MET A 432 6.18 9.10 11.38
C MET A 432 6.91 7.95 12.11
N HIS A 433 7.01 6.75 11.52
CA HIS A 433 7.66 5.57 12.12
C HIS A 433 8.83 5.07 11.28
N THR A 434 9.94 4.70 11.94
CA THR A 434 11.15 4.23 11.26
C THR A 434 11.19 2.70 11.13
N THR A 435 11.57 2.22 9.95
CA THR A 435 11.71 0.77 9.62
C THR A 435 12.77 0.04 10.45
N ASN A 436 13.68 0.76 11.10
CA ASN A 436 14.64 0.19 12.05
C ASN A 436 14.00 -0.27 13.37
N VAL A 437 12.75 0.11 13.65
CA VAL A 437 11.98 -0.47 14.76
C VAL A 437 11.51 -1.86 14.34
N THR A 438 12.37 -2.87 14.53
CA THR A 438 11.98 -4.28 14.48
C THR A 438 11.13 -4.65 15.70
N ALA A 439 9.99 -3.98 15.88
CA ALA A 439 8.96 -4.36 16.83
C ALA A 439 8.31 -5.65 16.30
N PRO A 440 8.51 -6.81 16.95
CA PRO A 440 7.91 -8.04 16.49
C PRO A 440 6.38 -7.92 16.62
N ALA A 441 5.71 -7.94 15.48
CA ALA A 441 4.27 -7.78 15.35
C ALA A 441 3.70 -6.46 15.91
N VAL A 442 3.69 -5.42 15.06
CA VAL A 442 2.59 -4.42 15.04
C VAL A 442 1.31 -5.08 14.50
N ALA A 443 0.96 -6.26 15.05
CA ALA A 443 -0.34 -6.90 14.91
C ALA A 443 -1.41 -6.19 15.77
N SER A 444 -1.32 -4.86 15.84
CA SER A 444 -2.35 -3.99 16.35
C SER A 444 -3.46 -3.94 15.31
N THR A 445 -4.66 -4.37 15.70
CA THR A 445 -5.82 -4.30 14.82
C THR A 445 -6.01 -2.89 14.27
N LEU A 446 -6.08 -2.75 12.94
CA LEU A 446 -6.40 -1.49 12.24
C LEU A 446 -7.68 -0.78 12.72
N ALA A 447 -8.54 -1.47 13.49
CA ALA A 447 -9.73 -0.93 14.15
C ALA A 447 -9.45 -0.29 15.53
N LYS A 448 -8.19 -0.02 15.89
CA LYS A 448 -7.86 0.86 17.02
C LYS A 448 -8.10 2.33 16.65
N LEU A 449 -8.51 3.13 17.63
CA LEU A 449 -8.78 4.57 17.42
C LEU A 449 -7.51 5.41 17.21
N GLU A 450 -6.32 4.92 17.61
CA GLU A 450 -5.02 5.57 17.31
C GLU A 450 -4.70 5.61 15.79
N PHE A 451 -5.36 4.78 14.99
CA PHE A 451 -5.24 4.72 13.53
C PHE A 451 -6.44 5.33 12.80
N ALA A 452 -7.32 6.06 13.49
CA ALA A 452 -8.34 6.85 12.82
C ALA A 452 -7.71 7.93 11.93
N SER A 453 -8.50 8.55 11.06
CA SER A 453 -8.11 9.75 10.32
C SER A 453 -9.19 10.83 10.47
N LEU A 454 -8.76 12.09 10.33
CA LEU A 454 -9.59 13.30 10.38
C LEU A 454 -10.02 13.78 8.97
N ASP A 455 -9.69 13.02 7.92
CA ASP A 455 -10.06 13.35 6.53
C ASP A 455 -11.41 12.74 6.12
N LYS A 456 -11.92 13.15 4.96
CA LYS A 456 -13.26 12.79 4.47
C LYS A 456 -13.21 11.69 3.42
N TYR A 457 -13.52 10.47 3.85
CA TYR A 457 -13.54 9.24 3.04
C TYR A 457 -14.96 8.87 2.53
N ASN A 458 -15.88 9.83 2.56
CA ASN A 458 -17.26 9.72 2.09
C ASN A 458 -17.56 10.56 0.83
N ASP A 459 -16.72 11.54 0.49
CA ASP A 459 -16.81 12.32 -0.73
C ASP A 459 -16.19 11.57 -1.93
N SER A 460 -16.85 11.64 -3.09
CA SER A 460 -16.48 10.83 -4.27
C SER A 460 -15.16 11.21 -4.96
N ASN A 461 -14.53 12.30 -4.52
CA ASN A 461 -13.40 12.94 -5.20
C ASN A 461 -12.15 13.06 -4.30
N SER A 462 -12.19 12.57 -3.06
CA SER A 462 -11.05 12.66 -2.13
C SER A 462 -9.85 11.85 -2.67
N PRO A 463 -8.67 12.46 -2.80
CA PRO A 463 -7.49 11.81 -3.40
C PRO A 463 -6.56 11.20 -2.36
N ILE A 464 -5.77 10.21 -2.79
CA ILE A 464 -4.60 9.75 -2.05
C ILE A 464 -3.55 10.86 -2.12
N GLN A 465 -3.08 11.31 -0.96
CA GLN A 465 -2.04 12.34 -0.83
C GLN A 465 -0.73 11.73 -0.35
N PHE A 466 0.39 12.16 -0.92
CA PHE A 466 1.72 11.77 -0.49
C PHE A 466 2.76 12.84 -0.84
N THR A 467 3.76 13.01 0.04
CA THR A 467 4.92 13.87 -0.22
C THR A 467 5.58 13.52 -1.56
N SER A 468 5.91 14.55 -2.33
CA SER A 468 6.67 14.40 -3.57
C SER A 468 8.08 13.80 -3.34
N PHE A 469 8.62 13.88 -2.12
CA PHE A 469 9.87 13.22 -1.71
C PHE A 469 9.75 11.70 -1.51
N ALA A 470 8.58 11.08 -1.73
CA ALA A 470 8.43 9.64 -1.57
C ALA A 470 9.49 8.81 -2.32
N ALA A 471 9.98 9.33 -3.47
CA ALA A 471 11.14 8.80 -4.19
C ALA A 471 12.48 9.14 -3.50
N THR A 472 12.71 10.41 -3.14
CA THR A 472 13.93 10.92 -2.47
C THR A 472 14.21 10.20 -1.15
N HIS A 473 13.20 10.04 -0.29
CA HIS A 473 13.30 9.26 0.95
C HIS A 473 13.64 7.78 0.65
N ALA A 474 12.99 7.16 -0.34
CA ALA A 474 13.31 5.78 -0.73
C ALA A 474 14.74 5.61 -1.29
N MET A 475 15.28 6.61 -2.01
CA MET A 475 16.69 6.62 -2.41
C MET A 475 17.62 6.72 -1.20
N TYR A 476 17.26 7.58 -0.25
CA TYR A 476 18.04 7.79 0.97
C TYR A 476 18.07 6.54 1.84
N ASP A 477 16.94 5.86 2.03
CA ASP A 477 16.86 4.56 2.73
C ASP A 477 17.79 3.52 2.07
N MET A 478 17.79 3.44 0.73
CA MET A 478 18.63 2.53 -0.03
C MET A 478 20.13 2.82 0.03
N ARG A 479 20.59 3.99 0.52
CA ARG A 479 22.01 4.40 0.48
C ARG A 479 22.98 3.41 1.13
N MET A 480 22.52 2.64 2.11
CA MET A 480 23.33 1.60 2.79
C MET A 480 23.30 0.24 2.07
N SER A 481 22.33 0.02 1.17
CA SER A 481 22.14 -1.26 0.46
C SER A 481 22.97 -1.29 -0.82
N LEU A 482 24.28 -1.54 -0.69
CA LEU A 482 25.19 -1.69 -1.84
C LEU A 482 24.70 -2.72 -2.87
N ASN A 483 23.96 -3.75 -2.44
CA ASN A 483 23.32 -4.73 -3.33
C ASN A 483 22.24 -4.08 -4.22
N ALA A 484 21.35 -3.26 -3.66
CA ALA A 484 20.34 -2.54 -4.44
C ALA A 484 21.01 -1.53 -5.39
N ILE A 485 22.03 -0.82 -4.92
CA ILE A 485 22.81 0.15 -5.72
C ILE A 485 23.49 -0.51 -6.92
N VAL A 486 24.22 -1.61 -6.72
CA VAL A 486 24.89 -2.34 -7.81
C VAL A 486 23.87 -2.88 -8.83
N ILE A 487 22.69 -3.30 -8.41
CA ILE A 487 21.58 -3.66 -9.33
C ILE A 487 21.10 -2.43 -10.11
N GLY A 488 20.87 -1.30 -9.42
CA GLY A 488 20.38 -0.05 -10.02
C GLY A 488 21.32 0.54 -11.06
N ILE A 489 22.64 0.53 -10.83
CA ILE A 489 23.64 0.97 -11.82
C ILE A 489 23.65 0.02 -13.03
N ARG A 490 23.45 -1.30 -12.82
CA ARG A 490 23.42 -2.31 -13.88
C ARG A 490 22.17 -2.28 -14.74
N SER A 491 21.04 -1.75 -14.25
CA SER A 491 19.81 -1.54 -15.01
C SER A 491 19.68 -0.14 -15.63
N MET A 492 20.52 0.81 -15.21
CA MET A 492 20.57 2.17 -15.72
C MET A 492 20.98 2.24 -17.20
N ASP A 493 20.40 3.18 -17.96
CA ASP A 493 20.87 3.54 -19.30
C ASP A 493 22.28 4.14 -19.20
N GLY A 494 23.25 3.58 -19.93
CA GLY A 494 24.62 4.09 -19.99
C GLY A 494 24.71 5.57 -20.43
N CYS A 495 23.77 6.07 -21.23
CA CYS A 495 23.72 7.50 -21.59
C CYS A 495 23.27 8.42 -20.43
N LYS A 496 22.70 7.86 -19.36
CA LYS A 496 22.26 8.59 -18.16
C LYS A 496 23.29 8.64 -17.04
N VAL A 497 24.33 7.79 -17.03
CA VAL A 497 25.34 7.72 -15.96
C VAL A 497 25.94 9.10 -15.56
N PRO A 498 26.31 10.00 -16.49
CA PRO A 498 26.82 11.32 -16.10
C PRO A 498 25.79 12.27 -15.44
N TRP A 499 24.48 11.97 -15.53
CA TRP A 499 23.38 12.70 -14.88
C TRP A 499 23.09 12.24 -13.45
N ILE A 500 23.86 11.28 -12.90
CA ILE A 500 23.90 11.04 -11.46
C ILE A 500 24.47 12.29 -10.80
N SER A 501 23.75 12.82 -9.81
CA SER A 501 24.26 13.95 -9.03
C SER A 501 25.34 13.43 -8.08
N THR A 502 26.59 13.69 -8.44
CA THR A 502 27.77 13.39 -7.63
C THR A 502 28.92 14.32 -8.04
N GLN A 503 29.91 14.44 -7.15
CA GLN A 503 31.20 15.04 -7.44
C GLN A 503 32.26 13.95 -7.31
N TYR A 504 32.92 13.63 -8.42
CA TYR A 504 33.94 12.60 -8.43
C TYR A 504 35.21 13.11 -7.74
N CYS A 505 35.55 12.43 -6.65
CA CYS A 505 36.77 12.63 -5.89
C CYS A 505 37.95 11.88 -6.53
N TRP A 506 37.70 10.68 -7.04
CA TRP A 506 38.73 9.83 -7.66
C TRP A 506 38.18 9.02 -8.84
N VAL A 507 39.07 8.63 -9.75
CA VAL A 507 38.74 7.66 -10.82
C VAL A 507 38.50 6.27 -10.23
N ASP A 508 39.34 5.85 -9.29
CA ASP A 508 39.48 4.46 -8.83
C ASP A 508 39.39 4.30 -7.31
N PHE A 509 38.96 3.12 -6.84
CA PHE A 509 38.78 2.87 -5.40
C PHE A 509 40.09 2.95 -4.60
N GLN A 510 41.23 2.75 -5.25
CA GLN A 510 42.56 2.85 -4.63
C GLN A 510 43.12 4.29 -4.61
N GLN A 511 42.29 5.29 -4.98
CA GLN A 511 42.58 6.71 -4.87
C GLN A 511 43.85 7.17 -5.64
N ARG A 512 44.26 6.42 -6.67
CA ARG A 512 45.49 6.69 -7.45
C ARG A 512 45.35 7.90 -8.36
N TRP A 513 44.14 8.19 -8.84
CA TRP A 513 43.85 9.34 -9.69
C TRP A 513 42.77 10.24 -9.10
N ALA A 514 43.18 11.37 -8.52
CA ALA A 514 42.30 12.43 -8.03
C ALA A 514 41.53 13.12 -9.17
N MET A 515 40.26 13.46 -8.91
CA MET A 515 39.34 14.15 -9.83
C MET A 515 38.66 15.39 -9.20
N ALA A 516 38.83 15.64 -7.89
CA ALA A 516 38.11 16.71 -7.22
C ALA A 516 38.46 18.10 -7.80
N ARG A 517 37.42 18.89 -8.09
CA ARG A 517 37.55 20.12 -8.90
C ARG A 517 38.49 21.19 -8.31
N SER A 518 38.66 21.24 -6.99
CA SER A 518 39.59 22.13 -6.28
C SER A 518 40.35 21.40 -5.17
N GLU A 519 41.46 21.99 -4.68
CA GLU A 519 42.26 21.39 -3.59
C GLU A 519 41.48 21.30 -2.27
N ALA A 520 40.73 22.34 -1.92
CA ALA A 520 39.83 22.33 -0.75
C ALA A 520 38.76 21.22 -0.86
N ARG A 521 38.27 20.95 -2.08
CA ARG A 521 37.31 19.87 -2.32
C ARG A 521 37.97 18.48 -2.26
N GLN A 522 39.23 18.35 -2.68
CA GLN A 522 40.01 17.12 -2.50
C GLN A 522 40.24 16.83 -1.01
N LEU A 523 40.59 17.84 -0.21
CA LEU A 523 40.76 17.65 1.23
C LEU A 523 39.47 17.15 1.92
N ARG A 524 38.28 17.59 1.47
CA ARG A 524 36.99 17.01 1.91
C ARG A 524 36.78 15.57 1.42
N CYS A 525 37.23 15.22 0.21
CA CYS A 525 37.23 13.83 -0.24
C CYS A 525 38.01 12.93 0.72
N ASP A 526 39.27 13.29 0.95
CA ASP A 526 40.25 12.49 1.69
C ASP A 526 39.86 12.32 3.17
N THR A 527 39.18 13.31 3.75
CA THR A 527 38.78 13.32 5.17
C THR A 527 37.37 12.80 5.45
N ALA A 528 36.40 13.02 4.56
CA ALA A 528 34.97 12.75 4.84
C ALA A 528 34.30 11.73 3.89
N TYR A 529 34.72 11.65 2.62
CA TYR A 529 33.93 10.93 1.60
C TYR A 529 34.53 9.60 1.11
N ALA A 530 35.69 9.18 1.62
CA ALA A 530 36.36 7.94 1.21
C ALA A 530 35.50 6.66 1.32
N ALA A 531 34.50 6.62 2.21
CA ALA A 531 33.59 5.47 2.37
C ALA A 531 32.34 5.50 1.45
N ASN A 532 32.13 6.59 0.69
CA ASN A 532 30.98 6.77 -0.19
C ASN A 532 31.31 6.30 -1.61
N GLY A 533 30.66 5.23 -2.08
CA GLY A 533 30.86 4.70 -3.44
C GLY A 533 30.54 5.71 -4.54
N ALA A 534 29.68 6.70 -4.27
CA ALA A 534 29.23 7.67 -5.27
C ALA A 534 30.31 8.65 -5.75
N VAL A 535 31.38 8.88 -4.98
CA VAL A 535 32.45 9.81 -5.36
C VAL A 535 33.59 9.14 -6.14
N TYR A 536 33.46 7.85 -6.46
CA TYR A 536 34.42 7.07 -7.24
C TYR A 536 33.86 6.71 -8.61
N PHE A 537 34.55 7.05 -9.69
CA PHE A 537 34.09 6.71 -11.05
C PHE A 537 34.11 5.19 -11.31
N GLU A 538 34.99 4.43 -10.64
CA GLU A 538 35.06 2.96 -10.71
C GLU A 538 33.75 2.26 -10.32
N SER A 539 32.99 2.82 -9.36
CA SER A 539 31.67 2.30 -8.98
C SER A 539 30.74 2.19 -10.19
N MET A 540 30.78 3.20 -11.06
CA MET A 540 30.05 3.27 -12.33
C MET A 540 30.74 2.44 -13.41
N ALA A 541 32.05 2.60 -13.61
CA ALA A 541 32.78 1.95 -14.70
C ALA A 541 32.56 0.43 -14.73
N ARG A 542 32.59 -0.22 -13.56
CA ARG A 542 32.41 -1.68 -13.43
C ARG A 542 30.96 -2.15 -13.65
N ASN A 543 29.99 -1.25 -13.52
CA ASN A 543 28.57 -1.62 -13.40
C ASN A 543 27.68 -1.03 -14.51
N LEU A 544 28.11 0.02 -15.21
CA LEU A 544 27.40 0.64 -16.33
C LEU A 544 27.39 -0.23 -17.61
N ASN A 545 26.55 0.13 -18.57
CA ASN A 545 26.53 -0.51 -19.89
C ASN A 545 27.40 0.28 -20.90
N TRP A 546 28.65 -0.15 -21.09
CA TRP A 546 29.60 0.54 -21.97
C TRP A 546 29.14 0.61 -23.43
N ASN A 547 28.34 -0.34 -23.90
CA ASN A 547 27.81 -0.34 -25.26
C ASN A 547 26.68 0.68 -25.48
N GLN A 548 26.11 1.23 -24.39
CA GLN A 548 25.22 2.40 -24.40
C GLN A 548 26.02 3.68 -24.12
N PHE A 549 26.79 3.72 -23.02
CA PHE A 549 27.57 4.89 -22.58
C PHE A 549 28.45 5.45 -23.70
N ASN A 550 29.20 4.58 -24.42
CA ASN A 550 30.08 5.01 -25.51
C ASN A 550 29.34 5.72 -26.67
N ARG A 551 28.02 5.56 -26.83
CA ARG A 551 27.23 6.23 -27.88
C ARG A 551 26.93 7.70 -27.59
N CYS A 552 27.02 8.09 -26.31
CA CYS A 552 26.68 9.43 -25.84
C CYS A 552 27.91 10.15 -25.25
N TRP A 553 28.83 9.41 -24.63
CA TRP A 553 29.90 9.95 -23.80
C TRP A 553 31.26 9.27 -24.02
N GLY A 554 31.40 8.44 -25.06
CA GLY A 554 32.65 7.72 -25.35
C GLY A 554 33.83 8.65 -25.60
N ASP A 555 33.71 9.54 -26.59
CA ASP A 555 34.74 10.51 -26.94
C ASP A 555 35.06 11.46 -25.77
N ALA A 556 34.05 11.82 -24.98
CA ALA A 556 34.21 12.67 -23.79
C ALA A 556 35.01 11.97 -22.69
N PHE A 557 34.70 10.72 -22.36
CA PHE A 557 35.46 9.90 -21.41
C PHE A 557 36.89 9.64 -21.89
N ASP A 558 37.08 9.40 -23.19
CA ASP A 558 38.39 9.11 -23.75
C ASP A 558 39.33 10.32 -23.66
N VAL A 559 38.83 11.53 -23.96
CA VAL A 559 39.57 12.80 -23.78
C VAL A 559 39.76 13.16 -22.30
N ALA A 560 38.73 13.01 -21.47
CA ALA A 560 38.73 13.50 -20.09
C ALA A 560 39.50 12.61 -19.10
N ILE A 561 39.59 11.30 -19.36
CA ILE A 561 40.13 10.31 -18.41
C ILE A 561 41.05 9.30 -19.10
N ARG A 562 40.63 8.67 -20.23
CA ARG A 562 41.38 7.53 -20.79
C ARG A 562 42.78 7.91 -21.25
N TYR A 563 42.97 9.05 -21.91
CA TYR A 563 44.27 9.44 -22.45
C TYR A 563 45.35 9.63 -21.37
N ASP A 564 45.01 10.14 -20.19
CA ASP A 564 45.96 10.24 -19.07
C ASP A 564 46.22 8.89 -18.40
N LEU A 565 45.19 8.05 -18.23
CA LEU A 565 45.37 6.69 -17.68
C LEU A 565 46.24 5.81 -18.58
N ASN A 566 46.11 5.95 -19.90
CA ASN A 566 46.95 5.28 -20.90
C ASN A 566 48.46 5.59 -20.77
N ALA A 567 48.85 6.64 -20.03
CA ALA A 567 50.26 6.98 -19.80
C ALA A 567 50.94 6.13 -18.70
N SER A 568 50.23 5.16 -18.10
CA SER A 568 50.75 4.32 -17.03
C SER A 568 50.26 2.87 -17.12
N ASP A 569 51.12 1.90 -16.81
CA ASP A 569 50.75 0.47 -16.76
C ASP A 569 49.57 0.23 -15.81
N ALA A 570 49.59 0.87 -14.63
CA ALA A 570 48.52 0.81 -13.64
C ALA A 570 47.16 1.31 -14.16
N GLY A 571 47.16 2.29 -15.06
CA GLY A 571 45.96 2.82 -15.72
C GLY A 571 45.46 1.92 -16.84
N LEU A 572 46.37 1.30 -17.61
CA LEU A 572 46.03 0.25 -18.58
C LEU A 572 45.40 -0.97 -17.89
N ASP A 573 45.96 -1.41 -16.76
CA ASP A 573 45.41 -2.49 -15.92
C ASP A 573 44.01 -2.14 -15.40
N TRP A 574 43.79 -0.91 -14.91
CA TRP A 574 42.48 -0.46 -14.45
C TRP A 574 41.45 -0.37 -15.59
N LEU A 575 41.85 0.12 -16.77
CA LEU A 575 41.00 0.15 -17.96
C LEU A 575 40.60 -1.28 -18.39
N ALA A 576 41.55 -2.21 -18.43
CA ALA A 576 41.27 -3.62 -18.71
C ALA A 576 40.33 -4.24 -17.66
N ALA A 577 40.56 -3.98 -16.37
CA ALA A 577 39.81 -4.57 -15.26
C ALA A 577 38.40 -4.00 -15.06
N SER A 578 38.19 -2.70 -15.31
CA SER A 578 36.94 -1.99 -15.02
C SER A 578 36.13 -1.60 -16.27
N VAL A 579 36.80 -1.22 -17.36
CA VAL A 579 36.14 -0.71 -18.59
C VAL A 579 35.94 -1.82 -19.63
N ASP A 580 37.01 -2.53 -19.99
CA ASP A 580 36.96 -3.48 -21.11
C ASP A 580 36.53 -4.90 -20.69
N SER A 581 36.72 -5.30 -19.42
CA SER A 581 36.18 -6.56 -18.86
C SER A 581 34.65 -6.66 -18.92
N THR A 582 33.95 -5.53 -18.81
CA THR A 582 32.48 -5.42 -18.79
C THR A 582 31.90 -5.17 -20.19
N ARG A 583 32.76 -4.92 -21.18
CA ARG A 583 32.44 -4.58 -22.57
C ARG A 583 32.22 -5.84 -23.41
N GLY A 584 31.19 -6.61 -23.05
CA GLY A 584 30.88 -7.93 -23.61
C GLY A 584 31.06 -8.01 -25.14
N SER A 585 32.02 -8.83 -25.58
CA SER A 585 32.60 -8.79 -26.92
C SER A 585 31.67 -9.29 -28.00
N SER A 586 31.29 -8.41 -28.93
CA SER A 586 30.45 -8.75 -30.10
C SER A 586 31.23 -9.41 -31.26
N THR A 587 32.56 -9.44 -31.21
CA THR A 587 33.42 -9.79 -32.37
C THR A 587 34.61 -10.72 -32.04
N SER A 588 34.46 -11.68 -31.13
CA SER A 588 35.14 -12.98 -31.25
C SER A 588 34.60 -14.03 -30.28
N SER A 589 34.44 -15.26 -30.76
CA SER A 589 34.19 -16.43 -29.91
C SER A 589 35.51 -16.95 -29.35
N THR A 590 35.64 -17.01 -28.03
CA THR A 590 36.29 -18.09 -27.20
C THR A 590 36.45 -17.65 -25.73
N SER A 591 36.41 -16.35 -25.41
CA SER A 591 36.47 -15.85 -24.02
C SER A 591 35.15 -15.20 -23.59
N SER A 592 34.31 -15.93 -22.86
CA SER A 592 33.08 -15.39 -22.27
C SER A 592 33.41 -14.56 -21.01
N SER A 593 33.63 -13.26 -21.19
CA SER A 593 33.75 -12.28 -20.10
C SER A 593 32.41 -12.13 -19.38
N SER A 594 32.11 -13.09 -18.49
CA SER A 594 30.89 -13.08 -17.68
C SER A 594 30.98 -11.95 -16.65
N ARG A 595 29.96 -11.10 -16.58
CA ARG A 595 29.88 -10.04 -15.57
C ARG A 595 29.93 -10.65 -14.18
N THR A 596 30.64 -10.02 -13.24
CA THR A 596 30.72 -10.43 -11.83
C THR A 596 29.32 -10.59 -11.23
N SER A 597 29.13 -11.52 -10.30
CA SER A 597 27.85 -11.55 -9.57
C SER A 597 27.68 -10.27 -8.75
N VAL A 598 26.44 -9.90 -8.42
CA VAL A 598 26.18 -8.73 -7.59
C VAL A 598 26.84 -8.90 -6.21
N SER A 599 26.85 -10.11 -5.66
CA SER A 599 27.48 -10.41 -4.37
C SER A 599 29.01 -10.30 -4.40
N ASP A 600 29.67 -10.75 -5.47
CA ASP A 600 31.12 -10.62 -5.63
C ASP A 600 31.56 -9.16 -5.77
N GLU A 601 30.76 -8.37 -6.50
CA GLU A 601 30.99 -6.94 -6.75
C GLU A 601 30.80 -6.12 -5.46
N VAL A 602 29.70 -6.33 -4.74
CA VAL A 602 29.48 -5.73 -3.40
C VAL A 602 30.56 -6.17 -2.42
N GLY A 603 30.99 -7.43 -2.50
CA GLY A 603 32.12 -7.96 -1.73
C GLY A 603 33.45 -7.27 -2.07
N TYR A 604 33.67 -6.88 -3.32
CA TYR A 604 34.84 -6.07 -3.73
C TYR A 604 34.76 -4.66 -3.18
N TRP A 605 33.65 -3.94 -3.40
CA TRP A 605 33.43 -2.59 -2.84
C TRP A 605 33.65 -2.57 -1.32
N SER A 606 33.14 -3.60 -0.62
CA SER A 606 33.27 -3.74 0.83
C SER A 606 34.70 -3.98 1.31
N ARG A 607 35.58 -4.58 0.46
CA ARG A 607 37.01 -4.76 0.74
C ARG A 607 37.79 -3.45 0.53
N GLU A 608 37.50 -2.71 -0.53
CA GLU A 608 38.09 -1.38 -0.80
C GLU A 608 37.48 -0.26 0.09
N GLY A 609 36.94 -0.61 1.27
CA GLY A 609 36.49 0.36 2.28
C GLY A 609 35.11 1.01 2.06
N ILE A 610 34.44 0.79 0.93
CA ILE A 610 33.13 1.40 0.64
C ILE A 610 32.04 0.86 1.59
N ARG A 611 31.18 1.74 2.10
CA ARG A 611 30.13 1.39 3.09
C ARG A 611 28.72 1.85 2.70
N HIS A 612 28.62 2.91 1.91
CA HIS A 612 27.34 3.46 1.46
C HIS A 612 27.50 4.06 0.05
N PHE A 613 26.37 4.41 -0.56
CA PHE A 613 26.29 5.16 -1.79
C PHE A 613 25.28 6.30 -1.61
N THR A 614 25.77 7.47 -1.21
CA THR A 614 24.95 8.67 -1.08
C THR A 614 25.20 9.55 -2.29
N MET A 615 24.14 9.84 -3.07
CA MET A 615 24.19 10.83 -4.15
C MET A 615 24.13 12.24 -3.57
N GLN A 616 24.66 13.19 -4.34
CA GLN A 616 24.47 14.58 -4.00
C GLN A 616 23.07 15.06 -4.33
N TRP A 617 22.60 16.02 -3.54
CA TRP A 617 21.34 16.64 -3.80
C TRP A 617 21.31 17.37 -5.18
N GLN A 618 20.13 17.44 -5.82
CA GLN A 618 19.88 18.16 -7.08
C GLN A 618 18.39 18.56 -7.31
N ASN A 619 18.14 19.58 -8.13
CA ASN A 619 16.80 19.98 -8.65
C ASN A 619 16.66 19.91 -10.18
N PHE A 620 17.63 19.33 -10.89
CA PHE A 620 17.59 19.25 -12.35
C PHE A 620 16.74 18.08 -12.89
N LYS A 621 16.33 17.15 -12.02
CA LYS A 621 15.38 16.06 -12.31
C LYS A 621 14.54 15.69 -11.08
N SER A 622 13.34 15.19 -11.33
CA SER A 622 12.53 14.46 -10.33
C SER A 622 12.60 12.96 -10.63
N VAL A 623 12.62 12.12 -9.61
CA VAL A 623 12.67 10.64 -9.74
C VAL A 623 11.26 10.06 -9.56
N GLY A 624 10.90 9.08 -10.38
CA GLY A 624 9.61 8.39 -10.28
C GLY A 624 9.59 7.31 -9.19
N VAL A 625 8.45 7.15 -8.53
CA VAL A 625 8.18 6.04 -7.60
C VAL A 625 6.87 5.36 -7.97
N ALA A 626 6.89 4.03 -8.05
CA ALA A 626 5.69 3.21 -8.02
C ALA A 626 5.71 2.41 -6.71
N GLU A 627 4.70 2.62 -5.85
CA GLU A 627 4.62 2.02 -4.53
C GLU A 627 3.24 1.40 -4.32
N TYR A 628 3.22 0.19 -3.75
CA TYR A 628 2.02 -0.63 -3.60
C TYR A 628 1.91 -1.21 -2.18
N PHE A 629 0.69 -1.45 -1.70
CA PHE A 629 0.44 -2.28 -0.53
C PHE A 629 -0.41 -3.49 -0.90
N GLN A 630 -0.26 -4.59 -0.17
CA GLN A 630 -0.96 -5.84 -0.48
C GLN A 630 -2.18 -6.06 0.42
N VAL A 631 -3.30 -6.43 -0.18
CA VAL A 631 -4.49 -6.92 0.54
C VAL A 631 -4.55 -8.43 0.42
N VAL A 632 -4.53 -9.15 1.56
CA VAL A 632 -4.56 -10.63 1.60
C VAL A 632 -5.90 -11.12 2.13
N ASN A 633 -6.56 -11.97 1.33
CA ASN A 633 -7.82 -12.62 1.71
C ASN A 633 -7.57 -13.98 2.40
N ALA A 634 -8.63 -14.58 2.98
CA ALA A 634 -8.50 -15.85 3.71
C ALA A 634 -8.16 -17.09 2.86
N PHE A 635 -7.93 -16.96 1.54
CA PHE A 635 -7.30 -18.02 0.74
C PHE A 635 -5.76 -17.94 0.79
N GLY A 636 -5.17 -16.85 1.30
CA GLY A 636 -3.75 -16.53 1.13
C GLY A 636 -3.42 -15.93 -0.24
N VAL A 637 -4.41 -15.35 -0.93
CA VAL A 637 -4.18 -14.61 -2.19
C VAL A 637 -3.97 -13.15 -1.85
N ALA A 638 -2.78 -12.63 -2.19
CA ALA A 638 -2.45 -11.21 -2.16
C ALA A 638 -2.93 -10.50 -3.44
N TYR A 639 -3.31 -9.23 -3.28
CA TYR A 639 -3.62 -8.33 -4.38
C TYR A 639 -2.93 -6.99 -4.13
N ASP A 640 -2.20 -6.50 -5.12
CA ASP A 640 -1.50 -5.21 -5.05
C ASP A 640 -2.50 -4.07 -5.29
N LEU A 641 -2.49 -3.06 -4.42
CA LEU A 641 -3.21 -1.80 -4.57
C LEU A 641 -2.22 -0.64 -4.66
N THR A 642 -2.46 0.32 -5.57
CA THR A 642 -1.56 1.46 -5.76
C THR A 642 -1.60 2.36 -4.53
N LEU A 643 -0.41 2.69 -4.01
CA LEU A 643 -0.19 3.68 -2.97
C LEU A 643 0.33 5.00 -3.57
N LYS A 644 1.29 4.92 -4.50
CA LYS A 644 1.95 6.06 -5.17
C LYS A 644 2.32 5.67 -6.60
N ASP A 645 2.12 6.56 -7.57
CA ASP A 645 2.61 6.43 -8.96
C ASP A 645 3.07 7.81 -9.45
N THR A 646 4.38 7.97 -9.68
CA THR A 646 4.97 9.21 -10.22
C THR A 646 6.00 8.90 -11.31
N LYS A 647 6.18 9.84 -12.24
CA LYS A 647 7.06 9.69 -13.41
C LYS A 647 8.22 10.66 -13.31
N SER A 648 9.44 10.16 -13.53
CA SER A 648 10.63 11.01 -13.61
C SER A 648 10.54 12.02 -14.75
N SER A 649 11.10 13.21 -14.53
CA SER A 649 11.28 14.22 -15.57
C SER A 649 12.51 15.08 -15.31
N PHE A 650 13.02 15.74 -16.35
CA PHE A 650 14.15 16.68 -16.26
C PHE A 650 13.62 18.13 -16.30
N HIS A 651 14.31 19.04 -15.61
CA HIS A 651 13.85 20.41 -15.31
C HIS A 651 14.93 21.48 -15.60
N LEU A 652 15.76 21.23 -16.62
CA LEU A 652 17.01 21.94 -16.90
C LEU A 652 16.89 23.46 -17.11
N ASP A 653 15.77 23.95 -17.61
CA ASP A 653 15.54 25.38 -17.87
C ASP A 653 15.20 26.19 -16.61
N THR A 654 14.91 25.50 -15.52
CA THR A 654 14.38 26.08 -14.26
C THR A 654 15.14 25.68 -13.00
N GLN A 655 16.01 24.67 -13.12
CA GLN A 655 16.87 24.19 -12.04
C GLN A 655 17.87 25.27 -11.57
N THR A 656 18.39 25.11 -10.36
CA THR A 656 19.45 25.97 -9.82
C THR A 656 20.68 25.18 -9.33
N SER A 657 20.51 23.96 -8.82
CA SER A 657 21.54 23.09 -8.20
C SER A 657 22.82 22.92 -9.02
N ARG A 658 22.77 22.99 -10.36
CA ARG A 658 23.97 22.88 -11.20
C ARG A 658 24.96 24.04 -11.00
N LYS A 659 24.57 25.12 -10.33
CA LYS A 659 25.49 26.17 -9.82
C LYS A 659 26.43 25.65 -8.72
N LEU A 660 26.02 24.65 -7.95
CA LEU A 660 26.80 24.03 -6.87
C LEU A 660 27.80 23.02 -7.42
N SER A 661 27.29 22.16 -8.29
CA SER A 661 28.01 21.16 -9.06
C SER A 661 27.19 20.82 -10.28
N TRP A 662 27.73 21.05 -11.47
CA TRP A 662 27.02 20.79 -12.73
C TRP A 662 27.03 19.31 -13.17
N GLY A 663 27.58 18.42 -12.31
CA GLY A 663 27.75 16.98 -12.54
C GLY A 663 28.75 16.63 -13.63
N LEU A 664 28.99 15.33 -13.83
CA LEU A 664 29.92 14.82 -14.85
C LEU A 664 29.49 15.20 -16.29
N VAL A 665 28.20 15.47 -16.53
CA VAL A 665 27.72 16.09 -17.78
C VAL A 665 28.38 17.45 -18.03
N GLY A 666 28.45 18.30 -17.01
CA GLY A 666 29.08 19.61 -17.14
C GLY A 666 30.59 19.49 -17.33
N ASP A 667 31.23 18.54 -16.65
CA ASP A 667 32.66 18.27 -16.81
C ASP A 667 33.00 17.74 -18.21
N PHE A 668 32.17 16.84 -18.76
CA PHE A 668 32.31 16.33 -20.13
C PHE A 668 31.99 17.37 -21.23
N ASP A 669 30.98 18.22 -21.02
CA ASP A 669 30.70 19.35 -21.94
C ASP A 669 31.84 20.38 -21.89
N ALA A 670 32.35 20.72 -20.70
CA ALA A 670 33.50 21.61 -20.54
C ALA A 670 34.72 21.10 -21.31
N VAL A 671 35.08 19.83 -21.13
CA VAL A 671 36.21 19.18 -21.81
C VAL A 671 36.03 19.13 -23.32
N THR A 672 34.88 18.66 -23.82
CA THR A 672 34.70 18.46 -25.28
C THR A 672 34.46 19.77 -26.02
N ARG A 673 33.80 20.76 -25.40
CA ARG A 673 33.38 22.01 -26.04
C ARG A 673 34.42 23.14 -25.91
N TYR A 674 35.12 23.22 -24.78
CA TYR A 674 36.07 24.30 -24.48
C TYR A 674 37.52 23.82 -24.35
N GLY A 675 37.78 22.53 -24.13
CA GLY A 675 39.15 22.02 -23.89
C GLY A 675 40.14 22.27 -25.03
N LEU A 676 39.66 22.24 -26.29
CA LEU A 676 40.46 22.61 -27.47
C LEU A 676 40.86 24.10 -27.49
N ALA A 677 40.04 24.98 -26.90
CA ALA A 677 40.31 26.42 -26.83
C ALA A 677 41.19 26.78 -25.61
N LEU A 678 41.10 26.01 -24.53
CA LEU A 678 41.92 26.19 -23.32
C LEU A 678 43.28 25.49 -23.39
N GLY A 679 43.47 24.54 -24.32
CA GLY A 679 44.64 23.66 -24.35
C GLY A 679 44.72 22.67 -23.18
N LYS A 680 43.64 22.55 -22.41
CA LYS A 680 43.49 21.72 -21.21
C LYS A 680 42.17 20.96 -21.30
N SER A 681 42.21 19.64 -21.16
CA SER A 681 41.07 18.76 -21.45
C SER A 681 40.96 17.54 -20.52
N SER A 682 41.78 17.46 -19.47
CA SER A 682 41.76 16.35 -18.52
C SER A 682 40.92 16.69 -17.29
N LEU A 683 40.23 15.69 -16.74
CA LEU A 683 39.61 15.72 -15.41
C LEU A 683 40.48 15.06 -14.33
N VAL A 684 41.61 14.46 -14.70
CA VAL A 684 42.56 13.88 -13.75
C VAL A 684 43.46 14.99 -13.22
N ARG A 685 43.35 15.34 -11.93
CA ARG A 685 44.07 16.47 -11.31
C ARG A 685 45.60 16.37 -11.40
N GLY A 686 46.13 15.15 -11.53
CA GLY A 686 47.55 14.89 -11.75
C GLY A 686 48.06 15.11 -13.18
N SER A 687 47.17 15.42 -14.14
CA SER A 687 47.55 15.68 -15.54
C SER A 687 48.05 17.11 -15.74
N ALA A 688 49.08 17.28 -16.57
CA ALA A 688 49.49 18.59 -17.08
C ALA A 688 48.39 19.29 -17.90
N ASN A 689 47.38 18.54 -18.37
CA ASN A 689 46.24 19.04 -19.15
C ASN A 689 44.98 19.27 -18.29
N TYR A 690 45.08 19.30 -16.96
CA TYR A 690 43.93 19.41 -16.07
C TYR A 690 43.15 20.73 -16.27
N VAL A 691 41.83 20.62 -16.48
CA VAL A 691 41.00 21.73 -16.99
C VAL A 691 40.65 22.81 -15.96
N TYR A 692 40.66 22.50 -14.65
CA TYR A 692 40.30 23.46 -13.58
C TYR A 692 41.51 23.99 -12.78
N ASP A 693 42.73 23.85 -13.29
CA ASP A 693 43.96 24.40 -12.67
C ASP A 693 44.02 25.94 -12.72
N GLY A 694 43.95 26.57 -11.54
CA GLY A 694 44.23 28.00 -11.30
C GLY A 694 43.36 28.66 -10.21
N ASP A 695 43.96 29.36 -9.24
CA ASP A 695 43.27 29.98 -8.08
C ASP A 695 42.70 31.40 -8.37
N GLN A 696 42.19 31.62 -9.58
CA GLN A 696 41.67 32.93 -10.00
C GLN A 696 40.25 33.20 -9.44
N VAL A 697 39.81 34.46 -9.51
CA VAL A 697 38.42 34.87 -9.23
C VAL A 697 37.90 35.64 -10.44
N PRO A 698 36.94 35.11 -11.22
CA PRO A 698 36.31 33.79 -11.06
C PRO A 698 37.34 32.67 -11.31
N SER A 699 37.16 31.53 -10.66
CA SER A 699 38.02 30.36 -10.92
C SER A 699 37.79 29.80 -12.33
N PRO A 700 38.70 29.00 -12.91
CA PRO A 700 38.53 28.44 -14.25
C PRO A 700 37.20 27.68 -14.43
N LEU A 701 36.74 26.99 -13.38
CA LEU A 701 35.43 26.34 -13.35
C LEU A 701 34.29 27.37 -13.38
N GLU A 702 34.33 28.39 -12.52
CA GLU A 702 33.30 29.44 -12.48
C GLU A 702 33.24 30.23 -13.79
N ALA A 703 34.39 30.52 -14.40
CA ALA A 703 34.49 31.18 -15.71
C ALA A 703 33.85 30.33 -16.82
N LEU A 704 34.04 29.00 -16.80
CA LEU A 704 33.36 28.08 -17.72
C LEU A 704 31.86 27.96 -17.44
N MET A 705 31.43 28.00 -16.17
CA MET A 705 30.02 28.00 -15.78
C MET A 705 29.31 29.30 -16.20
N ILE A 706 29.99 30.44 -16.17
CA ILE A 706 29.53 31.72 -16.74
C ILE A 706 29.48 31.63 -18.27
N ALA A 707 30.54 31.15 -18.93
CA ALA A 707 30.63 31.03 -20.39
C ALA A 707 29.62 30.01 -21.00
N ASN A 708 29.03 29.15 -20.18
CA ASN A 708 27.97 28.21 -20.56
C ASN A 708 26.61 28.57 -19.92
N GLY A 709 26.45 29.77 -19.36
CA GLY A 709 25.19 30.29 -18.81
C GLY A 709 24.61 29.53 -17.61
N THR A 710 25.39 28.66 -16.97
CA THR A 710 24.97 27.94 -15.74
C THR A 710 25.04 28.86 -14.52
N LEU A 711 26.03 29.75 -14.50
CA LEU A 711 26.22 30.79 -13.49
C LEU A 711 26.06 32.17 -14.15
N VAL A 712 25.56 33.15 -13.40
CA VAL A 712 25.49 34.55 -13.84
C VAL A 712 26.87 35.18 -13.63
N ASP A 713 27.29 36.13 -14.47
CA ASP A 713 28.56 36.84 -14.25
C ASP A 713 28.48 37.74 -13.01
N PHE A 714 28.85 37.15 -11.87
CA PHE A 714 28.82 37.79 -10.56
C PHE A 714 29.92 38.85 -10.37
N THR A 715 30.85 38.96 -11.33
CA THR A 715 31.98 39.92 -11.27
C THR A 715 31.58 41.31 -11.74
N VAL A 716 30.51 41.42 -12.52
CA VAL A 716 29.95 42.68 -13.00
C VAL A 716 28.87 43.17 -12.02
N PRO A 717 28.96 44.40 -11.46
CA PRO A 717 27.92 44.95 -10.60
C PRO A 717 26.56 45.05 -11.31
N VAL A 718 25.46 44.76 -10.61
CA VAL A 718 24.11 44.72 -11.21
C VAL A 718 23.55 46.14 -11.38
N THR A 719 23.79 46.76 -12.53
CA THR A 719 23.41 48.15 -12.84
C THR A 719 21.93 48.38 -13.19
N ASN A 720 21.11 47.32 -13.25
CA ASN A 720 19.88 47.31 -14.04
C ASN A 720 18.57 47.36 -13.23
N VAL A 721 18.63 47.44 -11.89
CA VAL A 721 17.43 47.41 -11.02
C VAL A 721 17.36 48.63 -10.10
N PHE A 722 18.50 49.12 -9.63
CA PHE A 722 18.63 50.38 -8.89
C PHE A 722 19.71 51.25 -9.55
N PRO A 723 19.70 52.57 -9.33
CA PRO A 723 20.80 53.46 -9.73
C PRO A 723 22.03 53.33 -8.79
N VAL A 724 22.25 52.12 -8.26
CA VAL A 724 23.13 51.76 -7.15
C VAL A 724 23.86 50.49 -7.54
N GLN A 725 25.18 50.45 -7.36
CA GLN A 725 25.97 49.24 -7.61
C GLN A 725 25.87 48.29 -6.41
N VAL A 726 24.86 47.41 -6.41
CA VAL A 726 24.73 46.36 -5.40
C VAL A 726 25.62 45.16 -5.79
N PRO A 727 26.48 44.63 -4.89
CA PRO A 727 27.22 43.38 -5.13
C PRO A 727 26.23 42.23 -5.34
N SER A 728 26.41 41.41 -6.37
CA SER A 728 25.50 40.29 -6.72
C SER A 728 25.28 39.33 -5.53
N THR A 729 24.09 38.72 -5.42
CA THR A 729 23.85 37.72 -4.35
C THR A 729 24.80 36.53 -4.51
N ALA A 730 25.12 36.20 -5.76
CA ALA A 730 26.10 35.18 -6.09
C ALA A 730 27.49 35.49 -5.51
N LEU A 731 27.93 36.75 -5.50
CA LEU A 731 29.20 37.13 -4.87
C LEU A 731 29.11 37.07 -3.33
N LEU A 732 28.00 37.49 -2.72
CA LEU A 732 27.79 37.38 -1.27
C LEU A 732 27.81 35.91 -0.83
N LEU A 733 27.09 35.03 -1.54
CA LEU A 733 27.11 33.60 -1.28
C LEU A 733 28.53 33.06 -1.42
N ARG A 734 29.21 33.35 -2.53
CA ARG A 734 30.59 32.90 -2.78
C ARG A 734 31.58 33.35 -1.70
N GLN A 735 31.33 34.48 -1.03
CA GLN A 735 32.16 34.99 0.07
C GLN A 735 31.89 34.32 1.42
N LEU A 736 30.63 33.96 1.71
CA LEU A 736 30.26 33.22 2.93
C LEU A 736 30.62 31.73 2.82
N ILE A 737 30.41 31.15 1.64
CA ILE A 737 30.33 29.71 1.42
C ILE A 737 31.53 29.19 0.62
N GLY A 738 31.90 29.85 -0.47
CA GLY A 738 33.03 29.47 -1.33
C GLY A 738 32.71 29.38 -2.83
N PRO A 739 33.71 29.02 -3.67
CA PRO A 739 33.59 28.94 -5.12
C PRO A 739 32.50 28.00 -5.63
N TYR A 740 31.70 28.50 -6.58
CA TYR A 740 30.69 27.71 -7.28
C TYR A 740 31.30 26.55 -8.09
N GLY A 741 30.49 25.53 -8.36
CA GLY A 741 30.95 24.28 -8.97
C GLY A 741 31.76 23.35 -8.04
N THR A 742 32.08 23.79 -6.81
CA THR A 742 32.82 23.01 -5.79
C THR A 742 32.09 22.87 -4.45
N ILE A 743 30.78 23.14 -4.46
CA ILE A 743 29.86 23.10 -3.32
C ILE A 743 29.18 21.73 -3.29
N ASP A 744 29.19 21.04 -2.15
CA ASP A 744 28.49 19.77 -1.96
C ASP A 744 26.97 19.97 -1.72
N ALA A 745 26.24 18.86 -1.59
CA ALA A 745 24.79 18.87 -1.38
C ALA A 745 24.35 17.49 -0.86
N TRP A 746 23.72 17.39 0.31
CA TRP A 746 23.48 16.14 1.05
C TRP A 746 22.22 16.22 1.92
N HIS A 747 21.24 15.33 1.73
CA HIS A 747 20.02 15.36 2.54
C HIS A 747 20.29 15.12 4.04
N VAL A 748 19.76 15.98 4.90
CA VAL A 748 19.75 15.79 6.36
C VAL A 748 18.49 14.99 6.69
N PRO A 749 18.61 13.82 7.34
CA PRO A 749 17.45 13.03 7.70
C PRO A 749 16.70 13.69 8.85
N VAL A 750 15.37 13.51 8.85
CA VAL A 750 14.53 13.86 10.00
C VAL A 750 15.01 13.07 11.24
N PRO A 751 15.23 13.72 12.40
CA PRO A 751 15.58 13.01 13.63
C PRO A 751 14.49 12.04 14.06
N THR A 752 14.88 10.84 14.48
CA THR A 752 13.92 9.82 14.94
C THR A 752 13.16 10.26 16.19
N SER A 753 13.73 11.15 17.02
CA SER A 753 13.04 11.80 18.13
C SER A 753 11.91 12.72 17.67
N LEU A 754 12.15 13.53 16.63
CA LEU A 754 11.16 14.40 16.01
C LEU A 754 10.03 13.59 15.36
N GLN A 755 10.37 12.53 14.61
CA GLN A 755 9.38 11.60 14.05
C GLN A 755 8.50 10.97 15.15
N GLN A 756 9.12 10.46 16.22
CA GLN A 756 8.40 9.86 17.37
C GLN A 756 7.52 10.85 18.11
N PHE A 757 7.92 12.13 18.22
CA PHE A 757 7.09 13.19 18.78
C PHE A 757 5.88 13.49 17.88
N THR A 758 6.06 13.62 16.56
CA THR A 758 4.95 13.82 15.61
C THR A 758 3.99 12.63 15.59
N ALA A 759 4.49 11.39 15.65
CA ALA A 759 3.67 10.20 15.84
C ALA A 759 2.85 10.30 17.14
N SER A 760 3.51 10.54 18.28
CA SER A 760 2.89 10.57 19.61
C SER A 760 1.81 11.65 19.73
N VAL A 761 2.04 12.85 19.18
CA VAL A 761 1.05 13.94 19.18
C VAL A 761 -0.12 13.63 18.25
N THR A 762 0.15 13.08 17.05
CA THR A 762 -0.89 12.77 16.06
C THR A 762 -1.80 11.66 16.55
N GLU A 763 -1.24 10.50 16.94
CA GLU A 763 -1.98 9.35 17.44
C GLU A 763 -2.79 9.70 18.70
N PHE A 764 -2.25 10.53 19.60
CA PHE A 764 -2.98 11.00 20.78
C PHE A 764 -4.19 11.87 20.42
N ILE A 765 -4.02 12.86 19.54
CA ILE A 765 -5.10 13.78 19.14
C ILE A 765 -6.17 13.02 18.36
N VAL A 766 -5.77 12.18 17.41
CA VAL A 766 -6.63 11.31 16.60
C VAL A 766 -7.45 10.36 17.48
N ALA A 767 -6.80 9.59 18.36
CA ALA A 767 -7.48 8.66 19.28
C ALA A 767 -8.45 9.40 20.22
N THR A 768 -8.04 10.56 20.73
CA THR A 768 -8.87 11.36 21.63
C THR A 768 -10.09 11.90 20.90
N LEU A 769 -9.94 12.51 19.72
CA LEU A 769 -11.06 13.01 18.92
C LEU A 769 -12.04 11.89 18.52
N ALA A 770 -11.53 10.74 18.09
CA ALA A 770 -12.33 9.58 17.72
C ALA A 770 -13.14 9.01 18.91
N SER A 771 -12.67 9.19 20.15
CA SER A 771 -13.37 8.78 21.37
C SER A 771 -14.47 9.76 21.85
N LYS A 772 -14.51 10.98 21.33
CA LYS A 772 -15.38 12.07 21.81
C LYS A 772 -16.70 12.11 21.02
N PRO A 773 -17.78 12.69 21.58
CA PRO A 773 -19.05 12.87 20.86
C PRO A 773 -18.86 13.69 19.58
N ALA A 774 -19.66 13.40 18.55
CA ALA A 774 -19.58 14.05 17.23
C ALA A 774 -19.52 15.59 17.31
N GLN A 775 -20.26 16.22 18.22
CA GLN A 775 -20.22 17.67 18.48
C GLN A 775 -18.81 18.24 18.72
N VAL A 776 -17.94 17.47 19.39
CA VAL A 776 -16.55 17.84 19.66
C VAL A 776 -15.69 17.73 18.39
N GLN A 777 -16.01 16.76 17.52
CA GLN A 777 -15.40 16.57 16.20
C GLN A 777 -15.82 17.67 15.23
N THR A 778 -17.11 18.06 15.21
CA THR A 778 -17.60 19.20 14.43
C THR A 778 -16.81 20.46 14.77
N ILE A 779 -16.67 20.78 16.05
CA ILE A 779 -15.94 21.99 16.51
C ILE A 779 -14.49 21.99 16.01
N TRP A 780 -13.80 20.84 16.01
CA TRP A 780 -12.44 20.71 15.45
C TRP A 780 -12.40 21.08 13.96
N THR A 781 -13.30 20.51 13.15
CA THR A 781 -13.37 20.80 11.71
C THR A 781 -13.84 22.22 11.38
N THR A 782 -14.41 22.94 12.35
CA THR A 782 -14.82 24.36 12.24
C THR A 782 -13.92 25.33 13.02
N LEU A 783 -12.72 24.91 13.45
CA LEU A 783 -11.77 25.84 14.08
C LEU A 783 -11.41 26.98 13.11
N PRO A 784 -11.30 28.24 13.58
CA PRO A 784 -10.96 29.38 12.73
C PRO A 784 -9.46 29.37 12.40
N ILE A 785 -9.06 28.51 11.47
CA ILE A 785 -7.66 28.36 11.04
C ILE A 785 -7.38 29.30 9.87
N VAL A 786 -6.49 30.29 10.08
CA VAL A 786 -5.93 31.13 9.03
C VAL A 786 -5.05 30.25 8.14
N GLN A 787 -5.55 29.88 6.95
CA GLN A 787 -4.99 28.80 6.13
C GLN A 787 -3.55 29.04 5.68
N VAL A 788 -3.13 30.29 5.49
CA VAL A 788 -1.80 30.65 4.98
C VAL A 788 -1.16 31.65 5.95
N LEU A 789 -0.04 31.27 6.56
CA LEU A 789 0.73 32.11 7.49
C LEU A 789 2.03 32.57 6.83
N ARG A 790 2.44 33.82 7.03
CA ARG A 790 3.70 34.39 6.51
C ARG A 790 4.63 34.84 7.65
N PRO A 791 5.17 33.92 8.44
CA PRO A 791 5.96 34.27 9.62
C PRO A 791 7.29 34.94 9.22
N THR A 792 7.52 36.15 9.69
CA THR A 792 8.77 36.90 9.51
C THR A 792 9.48 37.02 10.87
N PRO A 793 10.76 36.61 11.00
CA PRO A 793 11.52 36.71 12.24
C PRO A 793 11.60 38.13 12.79
N PRO A 794 11.59 38.33 14.13
CA PRO A 794 11.78 39.64 14.75
C PRO A 794 12.99 40.43 14.23
N GLY A 795 14.10 39.75 13.93
CA GLY A 795 15.32 40.38 13.40
C GLY A 795 15.23 40.89 11.95
N LEU A 796 14.15 40.59 11.22
CA LEU A 796 13.93 40.98 9.82
C LEU A 796 12.80 41.99 9.61
N VAL A 797 12.02 42.34 10.64
CA VAL A 797 10.85 43.22 10.50
C VAL A 797 11.22 44.62 9.99
N ASP A 798 12.37 45.14 10.41
CA ASP A 798 12.87 46.48 10.03
C ASP A 798 13.77 46.45 8.75
N TRP A 799 13.66 45.42 7.90
CA TRP A 799 14.54 45.23 6.73
C TRP A 799 13.76 45.04 5.42
N ASN A 800 14.27 45.62 4.32
CA ASN A 800 13.76 45.31 2.99
C ASN A 800 14.34 43.98 2.51
N LEU A 801 13.51 42.94 2.43
CA LEU A 801 13.92 41.63 1.93
C LEU A 801 13.99 41.67 0.40
N VAL A 802 15.06 41.11 -0.18
CA VAL A 802 15.37 41.20 -1.63
C VAL A 802 15.65 39.85 -2.30
N GLY A 803 15.59 38.74 -1.54
CA GLY A 803 15.59 37.38 -2.09
C GLY A 803 15.75 36.28 -1.01
N GLY A 804 15.11 35.12 -1.20
CA GLY A 804 15.17 33.98 -0.28
C GLY A 804 15.80 32.72 -0.88
N ASN A 805 15.76 32.57 -2.21
CA ASN A 805 16.56 31.57 -2.91
C ASN A 805 18.02 32.03 -3.03
N LEU A 806 18.91 31.47 -2.21
CA LEU A 806 20.31 31.92 -2.18
C LEU A 806 21.08 31.67 -3.50
N LEU A 807 20.57 30.82 -4.40
CA LEU A 807 21.12 30.62 -5.75
C LEU A 807 20.57 31.59 -6.81
N CYS A 808 19.78 32.59 -6.43
CA CYS A 808 19.17 33.54 -7.35
C CYS A 808 19.57 34.99 -7.03
N ASP A 809 19.83 35.76 -8.08
CA ASP A 809 20.06 37.20 -7.98
C ASP A 809 18.79 37.98 -7.64
N TYR A 810 19.02 39.14 -7.00
CA TYR A 810 18.01 39.99 -6.36
C TYR A 810 16.72 40.19 -7.14
N LYS A 811 15.64 40.36 -6.39
CA LYS A 811 14.32 40.76 -6.88
C LYS A 811 13.88 42.04 -6.20
N TRP A 812 12.81 42.63 -6.74
CA TRP A 812 12.13 43.80 -6.17
C TRP A 812 11.74 43.54 -4.71
N PRO A 813 11.94 44.49 -3.80
CA PRO A 813 11.81 44.25 -2.36
C PRO A 813 10.39 43.83 -1.95
N ARG A 814 10.31 43.01 -0.89
CA ARG A 814 9.06 42.58 -0.23
C ARG A 814 9.15 42.78 1.28
N VAL A 815 7.98 42.93 1.89
CA VAL A 815 7.78 43.01 3.35
C VAL A 815 7.73 41.62 4.00
N ALA A 816 7.12 40.64 3.31
CA ALA A 816 7.12 39.24 3.74
C ALA A 816 8.36 38.50 3.21
N MET A 817 8.83 37.51 3.96
CA MET A 817 9.92 36.60 3.54
C MET A 817 9.69 36.06 2.14
N PHE A 818 10.74 36.08 1.32
CA PHE A 818 10.75 35.36 0.06
C PHE A 818 10.77 33.87 0.32
N SER A 819 10.11 33.11 -0.57
CA SER A 819 10.28 31.66 -0.64
C SER A 819 11.77 31.33 -0.57
N PHE A 820 12.14 30.27 0.16
CA PHE A 820 13.50 29.77 0.16
C PHE A 820 13.91 29.28 -1.26
N TYR A 821 14.97 28.49 -1.36
CA TYR A 821 15.57 28.09 -2.64
C TYR A 821 14.69 27.17 -3.50
N GLY A 822 15.12 26.44 -4.55
CA GLY A 822 14.17 25.48 -5.12
C GLY A 822 14.38 24.70 -6.42
N VAL A 823 13.69 23.55 -6.49
CA VAL A 823 13.16 22.92 -7.72
C VAL A 823 11.94 23.72 -8.22
N SER A 824 11.02 24.13 -7.33
CA SER A 824 9.87 25.01 -7.66
C SER A 824 10.26 26.48 -7.74
N SER A 825 11.11 26.97 -6.83
CA SER A 825 11.58 28.36 -6.78
C SER A 825 12.65 28.67 -7.85
N ALA A 826 12.31 28.51 -9.13
CA ALA A 826 13.14 28.97 -10.24
C ALA A 826 13.45 30.48 -10.11
N CYS A 827 14.64 30.92 -10.54
CA CYS A 827 15.08 32.33 -10.39
C CYS A 827 14.28 33.39 -11.17
N SER A 828 13.24 32.99 -11.89
CA SER A 828 12.23 33.86 -12.50
C SER A 828 11.06 34.19 -11.58
N SER A 829 10.82 33.38 -10.54
CA SER A 829 9.69 33.50 -9.61
C SER A 829 9.96 34.50 -8.48
N ILE A 830 8.90 35.16 -8.01
CA ILE A 830 8.94 36.11 -6.89
C ILE A 830 7.83 35.75 -5.88
N LEU A 831 8.02 34.63 -5.19
CA LEU A 831 7.09 34.10 -4.18
C LEU A 831 7.40 34.61 -2.77
N ALA A 832 6.39 34.57 -1.91
CA ALA A 832 6.56 34.67 -0.46
C ALA A 832 6.61 33.28 0.18
N GLU A 833 7.43 33.13 1.20
CA GLU A 833 7.46 31.95 2.06
C GLU A 833 6.17 31.90 2.89
N HIS A 834 5.65 30.69 3.11
CA HIS A 834 4.40 30.53 3.84
C HIS A 834 4.28 29.13 4.45
N ILE A 835 3.41 29.01 5.45
CA ILE A 835 3.00 27.74 6.06
C ILE A 835 1.51 27.56 5.78
N ASP A 836 1.14 26.43 5.17
CA ASP A 836 -0.25 26.02 5.00
C ASP A 836 -0.74 25.39 6.33
N ALA A 837 -1.48 26.18 7.09
CA ALA A 837 -1.87 25.85 8.45
C ALA A 837 -3.14 24.98 8.49
N THR A 838 -3.06 23.89 9.25
CA THR A 838 -4.20 23.01 9.54
C THR A 838 -4.50 23.04 11.04
N ALA A 839 -5.69 22.58 11.45
CA ALA A 839 -5.99 22.41 12.88
C ALA A 839 -4.97 21.48 13.57
N MET A 840 -4.45 20.48 12.83
CA MET A 840 -3.44 19.54 13.32
C MET A 840 -2.07 20.22 13.52
N SER A 841 -1.56 20.95 12.52
CA SER A 841 -0.25 21.62 12.62
C SER A 841 -0.25 22.77 13.63
N ILE A 842 -1.33 23.56 13.72
CA ILE A 842 -1.47 24.61 14.73
C ILE A 842 -1.50 24.03 16.15
N VAL A 843 -2.25 22.95 16.39
CA VAL A 843 -2.27 22.32 17.72
C VAL A 843 -0.93 21.67 18.03
N TYR A 844 -0.30 20.96 17.08
CA TYR A 844 1.05 20.39 17.23
C TYR A 844 2.07 21.44 17.67
N SER A 845 2.12 22.60 16.99
CA SER A 845 3.05 23.68 17.34
C SER A 845 2.74 24.35 18.68
N LEU A 846 1.46 24.39 19.09
CA LEU A 846 1.06 24.79 20.45
C LEU A 846 1.48 23.77 21.52
N VAL A 847 1.59 22.47 21.20
CA VAL A 847 2.25 21.48 22.09
C VAL A 847 3.73 21.78 22.19
N GLY A 848 4.40 21.94 21.04
CA GLY A 848 5.85 22.15 20.96
C GLY A 848 6.36 23.31 21.83
N VAL A 849 5.69 24.47 21.78
CA VAL A 849 6.06 25.65 22.59
C VAL A 849 5.56 25.62 24.05
N ASN A 850 4.96 24.52 24.51
CA ASN A 850 4.32 24.40 25.83
C ASN A 850 3.18 25.43 26.08
N ALA A 851 2.41 25.79 25.05
CA ALA A 851 1.37 26.82 25.21
C ALA A 851 0.26 26.43 26.21
N MET A 852 0.13 25.13 26.52
CA MET A 852 -0.92 24.59 27.41
C MET A 852 -0.62 24.79 28.90
N TYR A 853 0.66 24.71 29.33
CA TYR A 853 1.04 24.84 30.75
C TYR A 853 1.93 26.05 31.04
N ASN A 854 2.40 26.77 30.02
CA ASN A 854 3.25 27.95 30.16
C ASN A 854 2.54 29.24 29.74
N ASP A 855 1.98 29.97 30.71
CA ASP A 855 1.35 31.29 30.46
C ASP A 855 2.34 32.41 30.09
N HIS A 856 3.66 32.14 30.08
CA HIS A 856 4.65 33.06 29.51
C HIS A 856 4.72 33.01 27.97
N VAL A 857 4.01 32.08 27.31
CA VAL A 857 3.90 32.03 25.84
C VAL A 857 2.99 33.16 25.35
N ASN A 858 3.61 34.27 24.94
CA ASN A 858 2.91 35.47 24.48
C ASN A 858 2.33 35.30 23.06
N LEU A 859 1.11 34.75 22.98
CA LEU A 859 0.39 34.54 21.72
C LEU A 859 0.20 35.82 20.88
N THR A 860 0.14 37.01 21.51
CA THR A 860 0.01 38.30 20.81
C THR A 860 1.31 38.70 20.11
N ALA A 861 2.47 38.45 20.73
CA ALA A 861 3.76 38.66 20.07
C ALA A 861 3.96 37.65 18.92
N ILE A 862 3.52 36.40 19.11
CA ILE A 862 3.56 35.37 18.05
C ILE A 862 2.68 35.78 16.86
N SER A 863 1.45 36.27 17.11
CA SER A 863 0.52 36.62 16.03
C SER A 863 0.96 37.85 15.21
N GLN A 864 1.68 38.79 15.83
CA GLN A 864 2.28 39.94 15.14
C GLN A 864 3.36 39.54 14.11
N LEU A 865 4.02 38.39 14.28
CA LEU A 865 5.07 37.95 13.34
C LEU A 865 4.52 37.29 12.07
N ALA A 866 3.24 36.89 12.03
CA ALA A 866 2.65 36.14 10.91
C ALA A 866 1.52 36.86 10.17
N GLY A 867 1.21 38.11 10.54
CA GLY A 867 0.26 38.96 9.83
C GLY A 867 0.97 39.95 8.91
N ASP A 868 0.56 40.04 7.64
CA ASP A 868 0.98 41.10 6.73
C ASP A 868 0.44 42.50 7.15
N ASP A 869 -0.59 42.54 8.02
CA ASP A 869 -1.17 43.73 8.63
C ASP A 869 -1.81 43.44 10.02
N ASP A 870 -2.28 44.49 10.70
CA ASP A 870 -2.95 44.42 12.01
C ASP A 870 -4.17 43.49 12.06
N GLN A 871 -4.93 43.36 10.95
CA GLN A 871 -6.11 42.50 10.88
C GLN A 871 -5.69 41.04 10.73
N ALA A 872 -4.71 40.74 9.87
CA ALA A 872 -4.13 39.40 9.76
C ALA A 872 -3.53 38.95 11.10
N ALA A 873 -2.84 39.84 11.83
CA ALA A 873 -2.33 39.56 13.17
C ALA A 873 -3.45 39.31 14.21
N ALA A 874 -4.59 40.01 14.10
CA ALA A 874 -5.76 39.79 14.96
C ALA A 874 -6.49 38.47 14.65
N ASP A 875 -6.55 38.07 13.38
CA ASP A 875 -7.14 36.80 12.94
C ASP A 875 -6.27 35.61 13.39
N VAL A 876 -4.93 35.73 13.27
CA VAL A 876 -3.98 34.75 13.81
C VAL A 876 -4.07 34.65 15.35
N LEU A 877 -4.23 35.76 16.06
CA LEU A 877 -4.46 35.73 17.52
C LEU A 877 -5.76 35.01 17.88
N THR A 878 -6.82 35.23 17.09
CA THR A 878 -8.13 34.58 17.26
C THR A 878 -8.03 33.07 17.00
N MET A 879 -7.28 32.66 15.99
CA MET A 879 -6.94 31.25 15.71
C MET A 879 -6.22 30.62 16.90
N LEU A 880 -5.06 31.16 17.31
CA LEU A 880 -4.22 30.57 18.35
C LEU A 880 -4.93 30.47 19.71
N THR A 881 -5.64 31.53 20.12
CA THR A 881 -6.39 31.53 21.40
C THR A 881 -7.61 30.62 21.38
N THR A 882 -8.23 30.38 20.21
CA THR A 882 -9.34 29.43 20.07
C THR A 882 -8.84 28.00 20.03
N ALA A 883 -7.72 27.73 19.37
CA ALA A 883 -7.06 26.42 19.38
C ALA A 883 -6.59 26.03 20.79
N LYS A 884 -5.86 26.90 21.53
CA LYS A 884 -5.47 26.66 22.93
C LYS A 884 -6.69 26.29 23.79
N ARG A 885 -7.74 27.12 23.77
CA ARG A 885 -8.98 26.88 24.52
C ARG A 885 -9.67 25.57 24.17
N TYR A 886 -9.66 25.17 22.90
CA TYR A 886 -10.22 23.89 22.47
C TYR A 886 -9.46 22.71 23.07
N VAL A 887 -8.12 22.74 23.03
CA VAL A 887 -7.25 21.69 23.56
C VAL A 887 -7.42 21.56 25.08
N GLU A 888 -7.36 22.68 25.81
CA GLU A 888 -7.59 22.74 27.26
C GLU A 888 -8.95 22.13 27.67
N THR A 889 -10.01 22.42 26.90
CA THR A 889 -11.38 22.00 27.23
C THR A 889 -11.66 20.54 26.84
N ASN A 890 -11.16 20.08 25.69
CA ASN A 890 -11.59 18.83 25.07
C ASN A 890 -10.53 17.72 25.08
N LEU A 891 -9.24 18.06 25.13
CA LEU A 891 -8.12 17.12 24.94
C LEU A 891 -7.19 17.02 26.18
N SER A 892 -7.55 17.64 27.31
CA SER A 892 -6.75 17.65 28.53
C SER A 892 -6.63 16.26 29.20
N CYS A 893 -5.38 15.79 29.36
CA CYS A 893 -5.00 14.60 30.14
C CYS A 893 -3.55 14.76 30.63
N ASP A 894 -3.37 15.17 31.89
CA ASP A 894 -2.07 15.70 32.39
C ASP A 894 -0.88 14.73 32.29
N VAL A 895 -1.14 13.42 32.41
CA VAL A 895 -0.09 12.38 32.34
C VAL A 895 0.44 12.23 30.91
N THR A 896 -0.42 12.37 29.90
CA THR A 896 0.03 12.29 28.49
C THR A 896 0.69 13.59 28.06
N TRP A 897 0.15 14.75 28.44
CA TRP A 897 0.73 16.04 28.07
C TRP A 897 2.12 16.28 28.66
N THR A 898 2.37 15.85 29.91
CA THR A 898 3.71 15.95 30.50
C THR A 898 4.74 15.09 29.76
N ALA A 899 4.36 13.88 29.31
CA ALA A 899 5.23 13.03 28.48
C ALA A 899 5.50 13.64 27.10
N LEU A 900 4.47 14.18 26.43
CA LEU A 900 4.63 14.91 25.15
C LEU A 900 5.53 16.15 25.32
N GLN A 901 5.44 16.84 26.46
CA GLN A 901 6.26 18.01 26.73
C GLN A 901 7.74 17.66 26.98
N GLU A 902 8.03 16.53 27.63
CA GLU A 902 9.38 15.99 27.73
C GLU A 902 9.96 15.58 26.38
N GLN A 903 9.15 15.02 25.48
CA GLN A 903 9.58 14.74 24.09
C GLN A 903 9.91 16.05 23.35
N ALA A 904 9.02 17.03 23.40
CA ALA A 904 9.20 18.33 22.73
C ALA A 904 10.50 19.04 23.17
N GLN A 905 10.84 19.03 24.47
CA GLN A 905 12.08 19.63 24.97
C GLN A 905 13.34 18.93 24.46
N ARG A 906 13.32 17.59 24.35
CA ARG A 906 14.45 16.81 23.81
C ARG A 906 14.64 17.11 22.31
N VAL A 907 13.54 17.11 21.56
CA VAL A 907 13.53 17.41 20.13
C VAL A 907 13.99 18.84 19.84
N GLN A 908 13.54 19.83 20.61
CA GLN A 908 13.99 21.22 20.44
C GLN A 908 15.50 21.37 20.67
N ALA A 909 16.06 20.68 21.67
CA ALA A 909 17.50 20.68 21.92
C ALA A 909 18.29 19.99 20.80
N GLU A 910 17.85 18.80 20.37
CA GLU A 910 18.50 18.03 19.30
C GLU A 910 18.48 18.79 17.95
N VAL A 911 17.35 19.42 17.59
CA VAL A 911 17.24 20.23 16.37
C VAL A 911 18.06 21.53 16.47
N ALA A 912 18.17 22.14 17.64
CA ALA A 912 19.04 23.31 17.83
C ALA A 912 20.52 22.93 17.65
N ASP A 913 20.97 21.80 18.21
CA ASP A 913 22.32 21.24 18.07
C ASP A 913 22.65 20.84 16.61
N MET A 914 21.65 20.50 15.80
CA MET A 914 21.80 20.26 14.35
C MET A 914 22.06 21.53 13.52
N ALA A 915 22.02 22.71 14.13
CA ALA A 915 22.25 24.00 13.47
C ALA A 915 21.38 24.23 12.21
N ILE A 916 20.09 23.88 12.29
CA ILE A 916 19.12 24.13 11.21
C ILE A 916 18.73 25.61 11.21
N GLU A 917 18.84 26.26 10.06
CA GLU A 917 18.66 27.69 9.89
C GLU A 917 17.59 28.07 8.85
N ILE A 918 17.18 29.34 8.88
CA ILE A 918 16.48 30.03 7.80
C ILE A 918 17.29 31.25 7.35
N ALA A 919 17.24 31.60 6.06
CA ALA A 919 18.05 32.67 5.49
C ALA A 919 17.30 33.55 4.48
N GLN A 920 17.67 34.83 4.40
CA GLN A 920 17.13 35.84 3.47
C GLN A 920 18.21 36.88 3.14
N PHE A 921 18.30 37.33 1.89
CA PHE A 921 19.02 38.55 1.54
C PHE A 921 18.19 39.79 1.91
N ALA A 922 18.81 40.74 2.60
CA ALA A 922 18.16 41.91 3.18
C ALA A 922 18.97 43.21 2.96
N VAL A 923 18.28 44.35 2.90
CA VAL A 923 18.87 45.69 2.79
C VAL A 923 18.29 46.61 3.88
N PRO A 924 19.09 47.46 4.57
CA PRO A 924 18.58 48.37 5.59
C PRO A 924 17.56 49.39 5.02
N ASP A 925 16.48 49.65 5.75
CA ASP A 925 15.38 50.53 5.31
C ASP A 925 15.80 52.00 5.14
N GLU A 926 16.87 52.45 5.82
CA GLU A 926 17.48 53.77 5.64
C GLU A 926 17.92 54.07 4.19
N THR A 927 17.98 53.07 3.30
CA THR A 927 18.28 53.24 1.87
C THR A 927 17.14 53.87 1.06
N ILE A 928 15.89 53.85 1.54
CA ILE A 928 14.71 54.30 0.79
C ILE A 928 14.07 55.54 1.46
N THR A 929 14.89 56.57 1.75
CA THR A 929 14.41 57.82 2.38
C THR A 929 13.32 58.49 1.53
N SER A 930 12.15 58.68 2.13
CA SER A 930 10.87 58.92 1.45
C SER A 930 10.61 60.38 1.04
N ASP A 931 11.53 61.03 0.30
CA ASP A 931 11.40 62.45 -0.11
C ASP A 931 10.89 62.65 -1.55
N THR A 932 10.08 61.71 -2.04
CA THR A 932 9.10 61.98 -3.10
C THR A 932 7.74 61.45 -2.69
N GLY A 933 6.75 62.34 -2.57
CA GLY A 933 5.43 62.08 -1.97
C GLY A 933 4.47 61.18 -2.76
N TYR A 934 4.94 60.01 -3.20
CA TYR A 934 4.10 58.88 -3.62
C TYR A 934 4.23 57.77 -2.57
N GLY A 935 3.41 57.88 -1.51
CA GLY A 935 3.28 56.79 -0.54
C GLY A 935 2.69 55.56 -1.21
N ILE A 936 3.50 54.51 -1.37
CA ILE A 936 3.06 53.20 -1.86
C ILE A 936 2.22 52.56 -0.75
N ARG A 937 0.92 52.83 -0.76
CA ARG A 937 -0.05 51.98 -0.06
C ARG A 937 -0.10 50.62 -0.76
N PRO A 938 -0.42 49.52 -0.04
CA PRO A 938 -0.72 48.25 -0.67
C PRO A 938 -1.80 48.44 -1.76
N VAL A 939 -1.55 47.91 -2.96
CA VAL A 939 -2.55 47.91 -4.03
C VAL A 939 -3.59 46.84 -3.71
N VAL A 940 -4.63 47.24 -2.98
CA VAL A 940 -5.88 46.50 -2.88
C VAL A 940 -6.42 46.26 -4.29
N ASP A 941 -6.93 45.06 -4.57
CA ASP A 941 -7.49 44.69 -5.87
C ASP A 941 -8.53 45.70 -6.37
N ILE A 942 -8.20 46.40 -7.45
CA ILE A 942 -9.15 47.20 -8.23
C ILE A 942 -9.41 46.45 -9.54
N GLY A 943 -10.47 45.64 -9.55
CA GLY A 943 -10.91 44.94 -10.75
C GLY A 943 -11.38 45.92 -11.83
N ILE A 944 -10.60 46.03 -12.92
CA ILE A 944 -10.92 46.83 -14.11
C ILE A 944 -10.84 45.91 -15.35
N PRO A 945 -11.85 45.91 -16.25
CA PRO A 945 -11.84 45.07 -17.44
C PRO A 945 -10.75 45.49 -18.45
N PRO A 946 -10.31 44.57 -19.34
CA PRO A 946 -9.12 44.78 -20.16
C PRO A 946 -9.29 45.91 -21.19
N ILE A 947 -8.48 46.96 -21.04
CA ILE A 947 -8.26 47.99 -22.07
C ILE A 947 -6.81 47.85 -22.56
N ASN A 948 -6.67 47.72 -23.88
CA ASN A 948 -5.40 47.36 -24.53
C ASN A 948 -4.57 48.62 -24.84
N ILE A 949 -3.49 48.84 -24.09
CA ILE A 949 -2.55 49.97 -24.32
C ILE A 949 -1.10 49.45 -24.24
N ASN A 950 -0.39 49.49 -25.37
CA ASN A 950 1.06 49.35 -25.37
C ASN A 950 1.70 50.59 -24.73
N VAL A 951 2.58 50.41 -23.75
CA VAL A 951 3.48 51.44 -23.24
C VAL A 951 4.91 50.92 -23.39
N SER A 952 5.77 51.70 -24.05
CA SER A 952 7.17 51.34 -24.32
C SER A 952 8.11 51.74 -23.18
N GLU A 953 9.19 50.96 -22.99
CA GLU A 953 10.12 51.07 -21.85
C GLU A 953 10.89 52.40 -21.77
N GLU A 954 11.04 53.12 -22.89
CA GLU A 954 11.94 54.29 -23.01
C GLU A 954 11.59 55.47 -22.09
N VAL A 955 10.33 55.61 -21.66
CA VAL A 955 9.87 56.80 -20.92
C VAL A 955 10.37 56.82 -19.47
N LEU A 956 10.56 55.65 -18.84
CA LEU A 956 10.95 55.58 -17.42
C LEU A 956 12.43 55.88 -17.19
N ILE A 957 13.29 55.54 -18.17
CA ILE A 957 14.75 55.62 -18.08
C ILE A 957 15.26 57.07 -17.94
N THR A 958 14.59 58.02 -18.58
CA THR A 958 15.09 59.40 -18.73
C THR A 958 14.88 60.27 -17.47
N ALA A 959 13.97 59.88 -16.57
CA ALA A 959 13.62 60.68 -15.39
C ALA A 959 14.59 60.49 -14.21
N THR A 960 15.06 59.27 -13.98
CA THR A 960 15.96 58.91 -12.86
C THR A 960 17.38 59.44 -13.05
N GLN A 961 17.92 59.40 -14.28
CA GLN A 961 19.31 59.77 -14.60
C GLN A 961 19.73 61.18 -14.16
N ARG A 962 18.80 62.12 -13.90
CA ARG A 962 19.12 63.51 -13.53
C ARG A 962 19.32 63.79 -12.04
N ARG A 963 18.91 62.91 -11.10
CA ARG A 963 19.01 63.23 -9.66
C ARG A 963 20.26 62.69 -8.95
N LEU A 964 20.85 61.61 -9.44
CA LEU A 964 21.94 60.92 -8.72
C LEU A 964 23.33 61.56 -8.87
N GLN A 965 23.45 62.68 -9.59
CA GLN A 965 24.68 63.49 -9.59
C GLN A 965 24.84 64.39 -8.35
N GLN A 966 23.96 64.28 -7.34
CA GLN A 966 23.97 65.15 -6.15
C GLN A 966 23.87 64.41 -4.79
N GLY A 967 23.75 63.08 -4.78
CA GLY A 967 23.77 62.26 -3.56
C GLY A 967 25.10 61.53 -3.39
N GLY A 968 26.04 62.13 -2.67
CA GLY A 968 27.41 61.60 -2.52
C GLY A 968 27.58 60.60 -1.37
N GLY A 969 26.93 59.44 -1.44
CA GLY A 969 27.10 58.35 -0.49
C GLY A 969 26.65 57.01 -1.05
N ASP A 970 27.48 55.98 -0.93
CA ASP A 970 27.13 54.61 -1.32
C ASP A 970 26.09 54.05 -0.32
N PRO A 971 24.95 53.53 -0.80
CA PRO A 971 24.01 52.82 0.06
C PRO A 971 24.66 51.59 0.71
N PRO A 972 24.35 51.26 1.98
CA PRO A 972 24.85 50.05 2.62
C PRO A 972 24.58 48.80 1.75
N PRO A 973 25.59 47.92 1.59
CA PRO A 973 25.44 46.72 0.77
C PRO A 973 24.39 45.78 1.36
N ALA A 974 23.71 45.04 0.49
CA ALA A 974 22.84 43.95 0.90
C ALA A 974 23.64 42.91 1.72
N GLN A 975 22.97 42.30 2.70
CA GLN A 975 23.56 41.32 3.60
C GLN A 975 22.75 40.03 3.54
N LEU A 976 23.37 38.90 3.89
CA LEU A 976 22.62 37.69 4.18
C LEU A 976 22.27 37.67 5.67
N TYR A 977 20.99 37.78 5.98
CA TYR A 977 20.47 37.40 7.29
C TYR A 977 20.29 35.89 7.33
N HIS A 978 20.77 35.25 8.39
CA HIS A 978 20.49 33.85 8.70
C HIS A 978 20.36 33.67 10.22
N MET A 979 19.57 32.69 10.65
CA MET A 979 19.33 32.39 12.06
C MET A 979 18.98 30.92 12.28
N ASN A 980 19.36 30.36 13.43
CA ASN A 980 18.88 29.05 13.88
C ASN A 980 17.37 29.07 14.12
N VAL A 981 16.69 28.03 13.65
CA VAL A 981 15.23 27.86 13.71
C VAL A 981 14.68 27.89 15.14
N PHE A 982 15.47 27.44 16.12
CA PHE A 982 15.17 27.50 17.56
C PHE A 982 16.09 28.46 18.34
N ASP A 983 16.56 29.55 17.71
CA ASP A 983 17.32 30.62 18.38
C ASP A 983 16.66 31.07 19.70
N THR A 984 17.39 30.95 20.81
CA THR A 984 16.93 31.28 22.16
C THR A 984 16.53 32.74 22.33
N ASN A 985 17.05 33.64 21.50
CA ASN A 985 16.73 35.06 21.52
C ASN A 985 15.38 35.37 20.83
N GLN A 986 14.87 34.44 20.03
CA GLN A 986 13.70 34.62 19.16
C GLN A 986 12.55 33.65 19.53
N ALA A 987 12.29 33.49 20.83
CA ALA A 987 11.26 32.58 21.36
C ALA A 987 9.84 32.81 20.79
N ALA A 988 9.50 34.03 20.35
CA ALA A 988 8.22 34.32 19.68
C ALA A 988 8.12 33.67 18.28
N PHE A 989 9.24 33.30 17.66
CA PHE A 989 9.26 32.57 16.39
C PHE A 989 9.12 31.05 16.56
N HIS A 990 9.32 30.51 17.77
CA HIS A 990 9.36 29.06 18.02
C HIS A 990 8.07 28.33 17.64
N LEU A 991 6.91 29.00 17.62
CA LEU A 991 5.65 28.38 17.16
C LEU A 991 5.69 28.09 15.64
N PHE A 992 6.32 28.97 14.85
CA PHE A 992 6.49 28.74 13.41
C PHE A 992 7.63 27.78 13.12
N ALA A 993 8.68 27.79 13.95
CA ALA A 993 9.73 26.77 13.95
C ALA A 993 9.15 25.35 14.10
N TRP A 994 8.26 25.13 15.08
CA TRP A 994 7.58 23.84 15.24
C TRP A 994 6.71 23.47 14.04
N SER A 995 6.05 24.44 13.39
CA SER A 995 5.30 24.18 12.15
C SER A 995 6.23 23.79 10.99
N PHE A 996 7.39 24.43 10.83
CA PHE A 996 8.38 24.00 9.84
C PHE A 996 8.95 22.60 10.14
N MET A 997 9.09 22.23 11.43
CA MET A 997 9.45 20.86 11.82
C MET A 997 8.34 19.85 11.50
N TYR A 998 7.08 20.21 11.66
CA TYR A 998 5.94 19.39 11.24
C TYR A 998 5.94 19.16 9.71
N ASP A 999 6.12 20.23 8.94
CA ASP A 999 6.24 20.16 7.48
C ASP A 999 7.41 19.27 7.05
N TRP A 1000 8.54 19.31 7.76
CA TRP A 1000 9.70 18.45 7.50
C TRP A 1000 9.43 16.96 7.77
N VAL A 1001 8.76 16.62 8.89
CA VAL A 1001 8.36 15.22 9.16
C VAL A 1001 7.40 14.70 8.08
N LEU A 1002 6.45 15.53 7.64
CA LEU A 1002 5.51 15.14 6.59
C LEU A 1002 6.13 15.07 5.18
N GLY A 1003 7.35 15.55 4.98
CA GLY A 1003 7.94 15.72 3.66
C GLY A 1003 7.27 16.81 2.81
N VAL A 1004 6.55 17.73 3.45
CA VAL A 1004 6.14 19.03 2.86
C VAL A 1004 7.35 19.98 2.79
N ARG A 1005 8.39 19.73 3.59
CA ARG A 1005 9.70 20.38 3.55
C ARG A 1005 10.84 19.37 3.72
N GLU A 1006 12.05 19.81 3.42
CA GLU A 1006 13.29 19.10 3.74
C GLU A 1006 14.36 20.05 4.28
N VAL A 1007 15.36 19.44 4.92
CA VAL A 1007 16.60 20.08 5.37
C VAL A 1007 17.74 19.31 4.76
N VAL A 1008 18.77 20.02 4.30
CA VAL A 1008 19.95 19.46 3.63
C VAL A 1008 21.19 20.14 4.23
N THR A 1009 22.37 19.66 3.90
CA THR A 1009 23.69 20.24 4.26
C THR A 1009 24.55 20.08 3.02
N PHE A 1010 25.50 20.98 2.78
CA PHE A 1010 25.83 21.38 1.42
C PHE A 1010 27.38 21.56 1.22
N GLN A 1011 28.20 20.89 2.05
CA GLN A 1011 29.61 21.15 2.46
C GLN A 1011 30.69 21.59 1.44
#